data_AF-A0AAD8DQ68-F1
#
_entry.id   AF-A0AAD8DQ68-F1
#
_cell.length_a   1.000
_cell.length_b   1.000
_cell.length_c   1.000
_cell.angle_alpha   90.00
_cell.angle_beta   90.00
_cell.angle_gamma   90.00
#
_symmetry.space_group_name_H-M   'P 1'
#
loop_
_entity.id
_entity.type
_entity.pdbx_description
1 polymer ?
#
loop_
_entity_poly.entity_id
_entity_poly.type
_entity_poly.pdbx_seq_one_letter_code
_entity_poly.pdbx_strand_id
1 'polypeptide(L)'
;MDQVVLVEFEDATDNLYPALFQCFTIILCGYIAGRLNVVSATESKGIATFVGTFALPSLIFLSLAQLDFSTVNWTFLLAILLAKGLVFFGVMIVTMLVSKPLNLGRAGIFAIFCTQSNDFALGYPIINALYQKTHPEYALYLYLMAPISLAILNPIAFVLMEINKQNDQTPVITIEGQSKWCVCSMKLLKQIAKGIAFNPVVVMTVLGIFGNAAFKHQLSIYIEGLLEVFGQSFAATALFLLGLRMVGQIHRLRGPALLLPCVLIMVKLIVLPVVMRESVSALDAGANESETLSLSTYAFLYGTIPTAPAVFVFSNLYQLEIDLMASSMVICTFLSAPMMFMSAQMIAINKDFADQLKKFGFDLSIVALVASIWILFVFTVTKKYKRMPHRLTLCLIVSQLLLAISVVWGGPLTGYTPSWHATMQQALRIFSMYSCLLWTSMLSVGLLMLQSRGPCFVVTLWPVLGFVAWGAPIVMVVVLLATKGNGDLDCKATDAIRLCLLVFCITVTTGCLTLYIRFRRRSAQFASLSADIATSSSPREESTSLIDNAEAPSQTQSISVNENGTGCYGTITTTPSPNKQPGCCSDDPNCENGLTPSHDIEDIADVKDCACPPSQKHRCTAPGTCQYLNELERAAGALGLLPPEQSLGRGGQLLKHTVLIIVYSLSMFIGITYTSWRMMLKDESGVFVEIEYLDIVANYGQALVMFILFGLDPEEILIPAVRLLKSKWYGGDTVILPSIEDLSFETKHVCDQFITHHLERCKEAIAKDTRWRMRTYRGVFRGSCLVRWLINCGLAKDEHEAVQYGRHLLDGRLISHVNNAHHFSNSPLLYAFK
;
A
#
# COMPACT_ATOMS: atom_id res chain seq x y z
N MET A 1 42.38 -25.98 12.78
CA MET A 1 41.65 -25.90 11.50
C MET A 1 40.65 -24.75 11.54
N ASP A 2 39.90 -24.62 12.63
CA ASP A 2 38.96 -23.49 12.87
C ASP A 2 39.58 -22.09 12.85
N GLN A 3 40.82 -21.91 13.33
CA GLN A 3 41.49 -20.60 13.33
C GLN A 3 41.93 -20.11 11.93
N VAL A 4 42.21 -21.01 10.99
CA VAL A 4 42.65 -20.63 9.63
C VAL A 4 41.43 -20.25 8.78
N VAL A 5 40.31 -20.96 8.96
CA VAL A 5 39.04 -20.63 8.30
C VAL A 5 38.49 -19.28 8.79
N LEU A 6 38.63 -18.96 10.08
CA LEU A 6 38.23 -17.66 10.64
C LEU A 6 39.02 -16.49 10.02
N VAL A 7 40.33 -16.63 9.82
CA VAL A 7 41.18 -15.57 9.23
C VAL A 7 40.88 -15.37 7.73
N GLU A 8 40.57 -16.44 6.99
CA GLU A 8 40.20 -16.33 5.56
C GLU A 8 38.84 -15.65 5.35
N PHE A 9 37.89 -15.81 6.28
CA PHE A 9 36.57 -15.17 6.21
C PHE A 9 36.57 -13.70 6.69
N GLU A 10 37.42 -13.34 7.67
CA GLU A 10 37.61 -11.94 8.10
C GLU A 10 38.13 -11.09 6.92
N ASP A 11 39.11 -11.63 6.17
CA ASP A 11 39.61 -11.10 4.90
C ASP A 11 38.52 -10.99 3.80
N ALA A 12 37.56 -11.93 3.76
CA ALA A 12 36.48 -11.93 2.76
C ALA A 12 35.42 -10.85 3.07
N THR A 13 35.10 -10.63 4.35
CA THR A 13 34.26 -9.50 4.78
C THR A 13 34.94 -8.15 4.50
N ASP A 14 36.25 -8.05 4.67
CA ASP A 14 37.02 -6.84 4.40
C ASP A 14 37.04 -6.46 2.91
N ASN A 15 36.95 -7.44 2.00
CA ASN A 15 36.85 -7.18 0.56
C ASN A 15 35.42 -6.87 0.09
N LEU A 16 34.42 -7.29 0.86
CA LEU A 16 33.02 -7.04 0.53
C LEU A 16 32.61 -5.58 0.77
N TYR A 17 33.07 -4.95 1.86
CA TYR A 17 32.76 -3.53 2.14
C TYR A 17 33.17 -2.61 0.98
N PRO A 18 34.41 -2.67 0.46
CA PRO A 18 34.82 -1.96 -0.74
C PRO A 18 33.95 -2.29 -1.95
N ALA A 19 33.62 -3.56 -2.20
CA ALA A 19 32.82 -3.95 -3.36
C ALA A 19 31.40 -3.37 -3.31
N LEU A 20 30.70 -3.48 -2.17
CA LEU A 20 29.38 -2.88 -1.98
C LEU A 20 29.45 -1.35 -2.08
N PHE A 21 30.42 -0.74 -1.42
CA PHE A 21 30.62 0.71 -1.48
C PHE A 21 30.86 1.18 -2.92
N GLN A 22 31.72 0.51 -3.69
CA GLN A 22 31.96 0.80 -5.10
C GLN A 22 30.68 0.66 -5.92
N CYS A 23 29.95 -0.45 -5.78
CA CYS A 23 28.73 -0.68 -6.55
C CYS A 23 27.66 0.39 -6.28
N PHE A 24 27.36 0.67 -5.01
CA PHE A 24 26.33 1.66 -4.64
C PHE A 24 26.76 3.10 -4.93
N THR A 25 28.06 3.41 -4.82
CA THR A 25 28.57 4.74 -5.18
C THR A 25 28.46 5.00 -6.68
N ILE A 26 28.75 4.00 -7.53
CA ILE A 26 28.58 4.14 -8.99
C ILE A 26 27.10 4.32 -9.35
N ILE A 27 26.19 3.57 -8.70
CA ILE A 27 24.73 3.77 -8.86
C ILE A 27 24.34 5.20 -8.45
N LEU A 28 24.83 5.70 -7.32
CA LEU A 28 24.55 7.05 -6.85
C LEU A 28 25.08 8.12 -7.82
N CYS A 29 26.30 7.96 -8.34
CA CYS A 29 26.86 8.84 -9.37
C CYS A 29 25.97 8.86 -10.62
N GLY A 30 25.48 7.71 -11.09
CA GLY A 30 24.54 7.63 -12.20
C GLY A 30 23.22 8.34 -11.90
N TYR A 31 22.68 8.19 -10.69
CA TYR A 31 21.48 8.90 -10.27
C TYR A 31 21.67 10.42 -10.27
N ILE A 32 22.79 10.91 -9.70
CA ILE A 32 23.12 12.34 -9.67
C ILE A 32 23.29 12.89 -11.08
N ALA A 33 24.02 12.18 -11.95
CA ALA A 33 24.23 12.59 -13.34
C ALA A 33 22.91 12.72 -14.12
N GLY A 34 21.97 11.77 -13.93
CA GLY A 34 20.65 11.85 -14.53
C GLY A 34 19.77 12.93 -13.91
N ARG A 35 19.89 13.18 -12.60
CA ARG A 35 19.11 14.21 -11.89
C ARG A 35 19.54 15.62 -12.25
N LEU A 36 20.84 15.83 -12.44
CA LEU A 36 21.44 17.07 -12.94
C LEU A 36 21.31 17.20 -14.47
N ASN A 37 20.76 16.18 -15.14
CA ASN A 37 20.61 16.12 -16.61
C ASN A 37 21.95 16.29 -17.35
N VAL A 38 23.06 15.86 -16.71
CA VAL A 38 24.40 15.78 -17.33
C VAL A 38 24.42 14.68 -18.39
N VAL A 39 23.65 13.61 -18.15
CA VAL A 39 23.36 12.57 -19.14
C VAL A 39 21.85 12.52 -19.34
N SER A 40 21.43 12.92 -20.53
CA SER A 40 20.02 12.94 -20.95
C SER A 40 19.44 11.52 -21.10
N ALA A 41 18.12 11.41 -21.08
CA ALA A 41 17.42 10.14 -21.33
C ALA A 41 17.76 9.54 -22.71
N THR A 42 18.03 10.37 -23.70
CA THR A 42 18.47 9.97 -25.05
C THR A 42 19.88 9.38 -25.04
N GLU A 43 20.82 9.98 -24.32
CA GLU A 43 22.19 9.47 -24.18
C GLU A 43 22.23 8.18 -23.35
N SER A 44 21.38 8.09 -22.31
CA SER A 44 21.18 6.87 -21.52
C SER A 44 20.79 5.67 -22.39
N LYS A 45 20.02 5.87 -23.47
CA LYS A 45 19.68 4.81 -24.44
C LYS A 45 20.91 4.32 -25.21
N GLY A 46 21.84 5.21 -25.55
CA GLY A 46 23.12 4.88 -26.16
C GLY A 46 23.97 4.00 -25.24
N ILE A 47 24.13 4.40 -23.98
CA ILE A 47 24.86 3.62 -22.96
C ILE A 47 24.21 2.24 -22.78
N ALA A 48 22.87 2.17 -22.72
CA ALA A 48 22.15 0.90 -22.64
C ALA A 48 22.40 -0.03 -23.82
N THR A 49 22.51 0.53 -25.03
CA THR A 49 22.78 -0.23 -26.25
C THR A 49 24.20 -0.78 -26.25
N PHE A 50 25.18 0.03 -25.83
CA PHE A 50 26.56 -0.42 -25.67
C PHE A 50 26.68 -1.58 -24.67
N VAL A 51 26.12 -1.40 -23.46
CA VAL A 51 26.15 -2.40 -22.39
C VAL A 51 25.48 -3.71 -22.83
N GLY A 52 24.30 -3.63 -23.44
CA GLY A 52 23.51 -4.82 -23.80
C GLY A 52 23.97 -5.56 -25.06
N THR A 53 24.64 -4.88 -25.99
CA THR A 53 24.97 -5.44 -27.32
C THR A 53 26.44 -5.81 -27.46
N PHE A 54 27.34 -5.11 -26.75
CA PHE A 54 28.78 -5.31 -26.85
C PHE A 54 29.34 -5.84 -25.53
N ALA A 55 29.29 -5.04 -24.46
CA ALA A 55 30.00 -5.35 -23.22
C ALA A 55 29.53 -6.66 -22.54
N LEU A 56 28.21 -6.82 -22.34
CA LEU A 56 27.65 -8.02 -21.70
C LEU A 56 27.83 -9.29 -22.56
N PRO A 57 27.43 -9.30 -23.85
CA PRO A 57 27.75 -10.37 -24.80
C PRO A 57 29.21 -10.84 -24.77
N SER A 58 30.16 -9.91 -24.82
CA SER A 58 31.60 -10.22 -24.80
C SER A 58 32.02 -10.89 -23.48
N LEU A 59 31.55 -10.36 -22.35
CA LEU A 59 31.87 -10.91 -21.02
C LEU A 59 31.33 -12.34 -20.86
N ILE A 60 30.09 -12.60 -21.28
CA ILE A 60 29.47 -13.93 -21.18
C ILE A 60 30.20 -14.94 -22.07
N PHE A 61 30.47 -14.57 -23.33
CA PHE A 61 31.18 -15.46 -24.24
C PHE A 61 32.57 -15.81 -23.70
N LEU A 62 33.33 -14.80 -23.25
CA LEU A 62 34.68 -14.99 -22.71
C LEU A 62 34.65 -15.94 -21.49
N SER A 63 33.77 -15.65 -20.53
CA SER A 63 33.67 -16.42 -19.28
C SER A 63 33.27 -17.88 -19.53
N LEU A 64 32.39 -18.15 -20.50
CA LEU A 64 31.98 -19.52 -20.84
C LEU A 64 32.97 -20.25 -21.74
N ALA A 65 33.67 -19.53 -22.62
CA ALA A 65 34.67 -20.13 -23.49
C ALA A 65 35.92 -20.59 -22.73
N GLN A 66 36.22 -19.97 -21.57
CA GLN A 66 37.31 -20.35 -20.67
C GLN A 66 36.88 -21.32 -19.56
N LEU A 67 35.58 -21.50 -19.33
CA LEU A 67 35.04 -22.29 -18.22
C LEU A 67 35.41 -23.78 -18.33
N ASP A 68 35.95 -24.38 -17.28
CA ASP A 68 36.03 -25.85 -17.22
C ASP A 68 34.68 -26.44 -16.79
N PHE A 69 33.97 -27.12 -17.68
CA PHE A 69 32.68 -27.73 -17.37
C PHE A 69 32.76 -28.93 -16.42
N SER A 70 33.96 -29.47 -16.18
CA SER A 70 34.14 -30.59 -15.25
C SER A 70 34.00 -30.17 -13.78
N THR A 71 34.21 -28.88 -13.47
CA THR A 71 34.08 -28.32 -12.11
C THR A 71 32.65 -27.88 -11.77
N VAL A 72 31.74 -27.91 -12.75
CA VAL A 72 30.37 -27.42 -12.61
C VAL A 72 29.48 -28.47 -11.97
N ASN A 73 28.88 -28.11 -10.83
CA ASN A 73 27.87 -28.92 -10.18
C ASN A 73 26.49 -28.74 -10.85
N TRP A 74 26.10 -29.70 -11.69
CA TRP A 74 24.83 -29.68 -12.40
C TRP A 74 23.61 -29.86 -11.49
N THR A 75 23.77 -30.61 -10.40
CA THR A 75 22.72 -30.81 -9.38
C THR A 75 22.37 -29.50 -8.70
N PHE A 76 23.39 -28.69 -8.40
CA PHE A 76 23.23 -27.34 -7.87
C PHE A 76 22.53 -26.40 -8.86
N LEU A 77 22.92 -26.40 -10.13
CA LEU A 77 22.23 -25.62 -11.17
C LEU A 77 20.75 -26.02 -11.31
N LEU A 78 20.45 -27.33 -11.25
CA LEU A 78 19.08 -27.84 -11.26
C LEU A 78 18.30 -27.38 -10.03
N ALA A 79 18.90 -27.40 -8.84
CA ALA A 79 18.28 -26.93 -7.60
C ALA A 79 17.89 -25.45 -7.68
N ILE A 80 18.77 -24.60 -8.22
CA ILE A 80 18.46 -23.17 -8.43
C ILE A 80 17.37 -22.97 -9.48
N LEU A 81 17.38 -23.74 -10.57
CA LEU A 81 16.33 -23.68 -11.59
C LEU A 81 14.97 -24.09 -11.01
N LEU A 82 14.93 -25.15 -10.20
CA LEU A 82 13.72 -25.60 -9.51
C LEU A 82 13.21 -24.56 -8.52
N ALA A 83 14.10 -23.98 -7.70
CA ALA A 83 13.76 -22.91 -6.76
C ALA A 83 13.13 -21.70 -7.47
N LYS A 84 13.79 -21.21 -8.54
CA LYS A 84 13.25 -20.13 -9.38
C LYS A 84 11.94 -20.54 -10.03
N GLY A 85 11.82 -21.78 -10.50
CA GLY A 85 10.58 -22.32 -11.06
C GLY A 85 9.42 -22.29 -10.07
N LEU A 86 9.65 -22.76 -8.83
CA LEU A 86 8.64 -22.76 -7.76
C LEU A 86 8.12 -21.36 -7.48
N VAL A 87 9.02 -20.37 -7.31
CA VAL A 87 8.63 -18.98 -7.08
C VAL A 87 7.96 -18.39 -8.33
N PHE A 88 8.46 -18.67 -9.53
CA PHE A 88 7.90 -18.19 -10.79
C PHE A 88 6.45 -18.64 -10.97
N PHE A 89 6.19 -19.96 -10.89
CA PHE A 89 4.85 -20.51 -11.04
C PHE A 89 3.95 -20.12 -9.87
N GLY A 90 4.48 -20.04 -8.64
CA GLY A 90 3.75 -19.57 -7.48
C GLY A 90 3.21 -18.14 -7.66
N VAL A 91 4.09 -17.20 -8.04
CA VAL A 91 3.70 -15.80 -8.31
C VAL A 91 2.73 -15.71 -9.48
N MET A 92 2.96 -16.49 -10.55
CA MET A 92 2.08 -16.54 -11.71
C MET A 92 0.66 -16.99 -11.33
N ILE A 93 0.52 -18.11 -10.61
CA ILE A 93 -0.76 -18.66 -10.17
C ILE A 93 -1.47 -17.67 -9.23
N VAL A 94 -0.76 -17.14 -8.22
CA VAL A 94 -1.34 -16.16 -7.29
C VAL A 94 -1.80 -14.91 -8.04
N THR A 95 -1.01 -14.40 -8.98
CA THR A 95 -1.37 -13.22 -9.77
C THR A 95 -2.60 -13.48 -10.65
N MET A 96 -2.71 -14.66 -11.27
CA MET A 96 -3.90 -15.06 -12.04
C MET A 96 -5.13 -15.23 -11.15
N LEU A 97 -4.99 -15.79 -9.95
CA LEU A 97 -6.09 -15.93 -9.00
C LEU A 97 -6.57 -14.56 -8.51
N VAL A 98 -5.65 -13.62 -8.29
CA VAL A 98 -5.97 -12.27 -7.78
C VAL A 98 -6.48 -11.36 -8.90
N SER A 99 -5.97 -11.44 -10.12
CA SER A 99 -6.31 -10.57 -11.26
C SER A 99 -7.55 -11.06 -12.04
N LYS A 100 -8.64 -10.27 -12.03
CA LYS A 100 -9.86 -10.45 -12.85
C LYS A 100 -10.26 -9.09 -13.47
N PRO A 101 -10.48 -8.97 -14.79
CA PRO A 101 -10.30 -10.02 -15.80
C PRO A 101 -8.87 -10.58 -15.77
N LEU A 102 -8.74 -11.83 -16.19
CA LEU A 102 -7.48 -12.57 -16.11
C LEU A 102 -6.42 -11.84 -16.95
N ASN A 103 -5.52 -11.12 -16.28
CA ASN A 103 -4.44 -10.39 -16.92
C ASN A 103 -3.20 -11.28 -16.96
N LEU A 104 -3.12 -12.12 -18.00
CA LEU A 104 -2.00 -13.04 -18.20
C LEU A 104 -0.67 -12.31 -18.32
N GLY A 105 -0.67 -11.12 -18.90
CA GLY A 105 0.54 -10.30 -19.03
C GLY A 105 1.08 -9.82 -17.68
N ARG A 106 0.20 -9.45 -16.73
CA ARG A 106 0.60 -9.09 -15.36
C ARG A 106 1.20 -10.28 -14.62
N ALA A 107 0.62 -11.48 -14.79
CA ALA A 107 1.15 -12.70 -14.19
C ALA A 107 2.56 -13.02 -14.71
N GLY A 108 2.79 -12.86 -16.02
CA GLY A 108 4.12 -13.04 -16.63
C GLY A 108 5.15 -12.05 -16.09
N ILE A 109 4.83 -10.75 -16.05
CA ILE A 109 5.84 -9.72 -15.70
C ILE A 109 6.18 -9.75 -14.21
N PHE A 110 5.21 -10.05 -13.34
CA PHE A 110 5.45 -10.20 -11.91
C PHE A 110 6.25 -11.47 -11.60
N ALA A 111 6.01 -12.56 -12.33
CA ALA A 111 6.82 -13.77 -12.18
C ALA A 111 8.28 -13.51 -12.57
N ILE A 112 8.53 -12.81 -13.68
CA ILE A 112 9.89 -12.39 -14.07
C ILE A 112 10.50 -11.46 -13.00
N PHE A 113 9.74 -10.49 -12.47
CA PHE A 113 10.23 -9.58 -11.44
C PHE A 113 10.78 -10.31 -10.21
N CYS A 114 10.10 -11.37 -9.78
CA CYS A 114 10.48 -12.13 -8.58
C CYS A 114 11.63 -13.12 -8.81
N THR A 115 11.99 -13.49 -10.04
CA THR A 115 13.00 -14.53 -10.30
C THR A 115 14.22 -14.05 -11.07
N GLN A 116 14.11 -12.94 -11.81
CA GLN A 116 15.22 -12.39 -12.58
C GLN A 116 16.07 -11.45 -11.73
N SER A 117 17.24 -11.93 -11.30
CA SER A 117 18.22 -11.19 -10.50
C SER A 117 19.17 -10.37 -11.37
N ASN A 118 19.75 -9.31 -10.81
CA ASN A 118 20.84 -8.55 -11.43
C ASN A 118 22.19 -9.29 -11.29
N ASP A 119 22.27 -10.46 -11.93
CA ASP A 119 23.35 -11.43 -11.75
C ASP A 119 24.72 -10.84 -12.10
N PHE A 120 24.82 -10.11 -13.21
CA PHE A 120 26.11 -9.66 -13.73
C PHE A 120 26.58 -8.33 -13.15
N ALA A 121 25.71 -7.32 -13.07
CA ALA A 121 26.15 -5.98 -12.68
C ALA A 121 26.34 -5.83 -11.15
N LEU A 122 25.51 -6.51 -10.35
CA LEU A 122 25.61 -6.51 -8.89
C LEU A 122 26.10 -7.86 -8.35
N GLY A 123 25.59 -8.99 -8.87
CA GLY A 123 25.93 -10.31 -8.34
C GLY A 123 27.40 -10.66 -8.48
N TYR A 124 28.00 -10.47 -9.67
CA TYR A 124 29.38 -10.86 -9.92
C TYR A 124 30.40 -10.14 -9.03
N PRO A 125 30.43 -8.79 -8.91
CA PRO A 125 31.38 -8.12 -8.03
C PRO A 125 31.28 -8.55 -6.56
N ILE A 126 30.06 -8.79 -6.07
CA ILE A 126 29.79 -9.20 -4.69
C ILE A 126 30.27 -10.63 -4.43
N ILE A 127 29.88 -11.57 -5.29
CA ILE A 127 30.23 -12.98 -5.15
C ILE A 127 31.73 -13.18 -5.36
N ASN A 128 32.33 -12.48 -6.33
CA ASN A 128 33.77 -12.51 -6.52
C ASN A 128 34.50 -11.95 -5.30
N ALA A 129 34.09 -10.80 -4.75
CA ALA A 129 34.72 -10.25 -3.54
C ALA A 129 34.66 -11.20 -2.33
N LEU A 130 33.57 -11.96 -2.18
CA LEU A 130 33.36 -12.85 -1.04
C LEU A 130 34.04 -14.21 -1.21
N TYR A 131 33.99 -14.80 -2.42
CA TYR A 131 34.38 -16.19 -2.65
C TYR A 131 35.64 -16.36 -3.52
N GLN A 132 36.25 -15.29 -4.04
CA GLN A 132 37.42 -15.42 -4.92
C GLN A 132 38.58 -16.20 -4.30
N LYS A 133 38.80 -16.09 -2.98
CA LYS A 133 39.86 -16.82 -2.27
C LYS A 133 39.47 -18.27 -1.94
N THR A 134 38.21 -18.51 -1.58
CA THR A 134 37.74 -19.81 -1.07
C THR A 134 37.16 -20.71 -2.16
N HIS A 135 36.27 -20.16 -3.00
CA HIS A 135 35.48 -20.85 -4.02
C HIS A 135 35.35 -19.98 -5.29
N PRO A 136 36.44 -19.81 -6.09
CA PRO A 136 36.41 -18.99 -7.30
C PRO A 136 35.37 -19.47 -8.33
N GLU A 137 35.02 -20.75 -8.30
CA GLU A 137 33.99 -21.37 -9.13
C GLU A 137 32.57 -20.78 -8.90
N TYR A 138 32.31 -20.16 -7.75
CA TYR A 138 30.98 -19.63 -7.45
C TYR A 138 30.59 -18.45 -8.35
N ALA A 139 31.55 -17.58 -8.68
CA ALA A 139 31.32 -16.49 -9.63
C ALA A 139 30.98 -17.02 -11.03
N LEU A 140 31.51 -18.19 -11.41
CA LEU A 140 31.27 -18.83 -12.70
C LEU A 140 29.84 -19.33 -12.84
N TYR A 141 29.23 -19.79 -11.75
CA TYR A 141 27.82 -20.24 -11.77
C TYR A 141 26.85 -19.15 -12.22
N LEU A 142 27.14 -17.87 -11.99
CA LEU A 142 26.30 -16.76 -12.45
C LEU A 142 26.15 -16.72 -13.98
N TYR A 143 27.23 -17.04 -14.70
CA TYR A 143 27.23 -17.08 -16.17
C TYR A 143 26.45 -18.25 -16.76
N LEU A 144 26.15 -19.28 -15.96
CA LEU A 144 25.29 -20.39 -16.36
C LEU A 144 23.83 -20.18 -15.88
N MET A 145 23.64 -19.82 -14.62
CA MET A 145 22.32 -19.67 -14.01
C MET A 145 21.45 -18.59 -14.67
N ALA A 146 22.06 -17.44 -15.01
CA ALA A 146 21.31 -16.33 -15.57
C ALA A 146 20.75 -16.67 -16.98
N PRO A 147 21.55 -17.20 -17.93
CA PRO A 147 21.02 -17.66 -19.21
C PRO A 147 20.08 -18.85 -19.11
N ILE A 148 20.36 -19.85 -18.26
CA ILE A 148 19.48 -21.01 -18.09
C ILE A 148 18.09 -20.56 -17.62
N SER A 149 18.02 -19.68 -16.63
CA SER A 149 16.75 -19.11 -16.15
C SER A 149 16.05 -18.30 -17.23
N LEU A 150 16.78 -17.50 -18.00
CA LEU A 150 16.25 -16.68 -19.11
C LEU A 150 15.73 -17.54 -20.27
N ALA A 151 16.39 -18.67 -20.56
CA ALA A 151 16.04 -19.55 -21.66
C ALA A 151 14.86 -20.49 -21.33
N ILE A 152 14.68 -20.87 -20.07
CA ILE A 152 13.66 -21.85 -19.65
C ILE A 152 12.40 -21.17 -19.10
N LEU A 153 12.52 -20.23 -18.15
CA LEU A 153 11.36 -19.66 -17.45
C LEU A 153 10.73 -18.47 -18.19
N ASN A 154 11.56 -17.53 -18.67
CA ASN A 154 11.05 -16.32 -19.32
C ASN A 154 10.23 -16.53 -20.61
N PRO A 155 10.45 -17.56 -21.46
CA PRO A 155 9.58 -17.83 -22.60
C PRO A 155 8.11 -17.99 -22.20
N ILE A 156 7.85 -18.66 -21.07
CA ILE A 156 6.50 -18.88 -20.55
C ILE A 156 5.83 -17.53 -20.26
N ALA A 157 6.55 -16.61 -19.59
CA ALA A 157 6.05 -15.28 -19.32
C ALA A 157 5.86 -14.43 -20.58
N PHE A 158 6.75 -14.52 -21.58
CA PHE A 158 6.59 -13.79 -22.85
C PHE A 158 5.37 -14.27 -23.64
N VAL A 159 5.11 -15.58 -23.66
CA VAL A 159 3.88 -16.13 -24.26
C VAL A 159 2.65 -15.55 -23.55
N LEU A 160 2.64 -15.49 -22.22
CA LEU A 160 1.52 -14.92 -21.46
C LEU A 160 1.32 -13.41 -21.72
N MET A 161 2.41 -12.63 -21.82
CA MET A 161 2.35 -11.21 -22.15
C MET A 161 1.84 -10.97 -23.57
N GLU A 162 2.27 -11.79 -24.54
CA GLU A 162 1.83 -11.65 -25.92
C GLU A 162 0.35 -12.02 -26.08
N ILE A 163 -0.12 -13.08 -25.41
CA ILE A 163 -1.56 -13.42 -25.39
C ILE A 163 -2.38 -12.24 -24.83
N ASN A 164 -1.88 -11.58 -23.78
CA ASN A 164 -2.54 -10.41 -23.21
C ASN A 164 -2.60 -9.25 -24.21
N LYS A 165 -1.48 -8.96 -24.88
CA LYS A 165 -1.38 -7.89 -25.88
C LYS A 165 -2.34 -8.10 -27.06
N GLN A 166 -2.55 -9.35 -27.47
CA GLN A 166 -3.50 -9.67 -28.54
C GLN A 166 -4.96 -9.52 -28.11
N ASN A 167 -5.29 -9.92 -26.88
CA ASN A 167 -6.63 -9.71 -26.34
C ASN A 167 -6.98 -8.22 -26.25
N ASP A 168 -6.02 -7.36 -25.88
CA ASP A 168 -6.23 -5.90 -25.81
C ASP A 168 -6.36 -5.24 -27.21
N GLN A 169 -5.78 -5.85 -28.26
CA GLN A 169 -5.83 -5.35 -29.64
C GLN A 169 -7.02 -5.86 -30.46
N THR A 170 -7.91 -6.69 -29.90
CA THR A 170 -9.09 -7.20 -30.62
C THR A 170 -10.37 -6.46 -30.20
N PRO A 171 -10.71 -5.29 -30.78
CA PRO A 171 -12.04 -4.74 -30.63
C PRO A 171 -13.05 -5.56 -31.44
N VAL A 172 -14.26 -5.63 -30.91
CA VAL A 172 -15.44 -6.32 -31.42
C VAL A 172 -15.68 -6.07 -32.91
N ILE A 173 -15.32 -7.01 -33.78
CA ILE A 173 -16.05 -7.32 -35.01
C ILE A 173 -16.11 -8.84 -35.15
N THR A 174 -17.11 -9.44 -34.51
CA THR A 174 -17.56 -10.80 -34.81
C THR A 174 -18.26 -10.79 -36.17
N ILE A 175 -17.55 -11.21 -37.21
CA ILE A 175 -18.15 -11.84 -38.39
C ILE A 175 -17.52 -13.23 -38.52
N GLU A 176 -18.38 -14.18 -38.89
CA GLU A 176 -18.36 -15.61 -38.64
C GLU A 176 -17.10 -16.40 -39.03
N GLY A 177 -16.84 -17.44 -38.23
CA GLY A 177 -16.50 -18.78 -38.72
C GLY A 177 -15.23 -18.97 -39.54
N GLN A 178 -14.09 -19.18 -38.86
CA GLN A 178 -13.13 -20.26 -39.14
C GLN A 178 -11.92 -20.19 -38.20
N SER A 179 -11.26 -21.33 -38.02
CA SER A 179 -10.21 -21.70 -37.05
C SER A 179 -8.91 -20.88 -37.09
N LYS A 180 -8.97 -19.56 -36.92
CA LYS A 180 -7.79 -18.67 -36.85
C LYS A 180 -6.96 -18.80 -35.58
N TRP A 181 -7.49 -19.38 -34.50
CA TRP A 181 -6.82 -19.46 -33.19
C TRP A 181 -5.54 -20.33 -33.19
N CYS A 182 -5.50 -21.41 -33.97
CA CYS A 182 -4.36 -22.34 -33.98
C CYS A 182 -3.20 -21.89 -34.90
N VAL A 183 -3.53 -21.35 -36.08
CA VAL A 183 -2.53 -20.98 -37.11
C VAL A 183 -1.79 -19.68 -36.78
N CYS A 184 -2.42 -18.75 -36.04
CA CYS A 184 -1.76 -17.52 -35.59
C CYS A 184 -0.81 -17.76 -34.39
N SER A 185 -1.20 -18.64 -33.46
CA SER A 185 -0.37 -19.02 -32.29
C SER A 185 0.99 -19.61 -32.70
N MET A 186 1.05 -20.38 -33.79
CA MET A 186 2.30 -21.03 -34.22
C MET A 186 3.29 -20.04 -34.89
N LYS A 187 2.79 -19.07 -35.68
CA LYS A 187 3.63 -18.00 -36.25
C LYS A 187 4.14 -17.05 -35.16
N LEU A 188 3.31 -16.78 -34.16
CA LEU A 188 3.63 -15.96 -33.00
C LEU A 188 4.62 -16.64 -32.07
N LEU A 189 4.39 -17.92 -31.74
CA LEU A 189 5.34 -18.73 -30.97
C LEU A 189 6.67 -18.81 -31.71
N LYS A 190 6.67 -18.89 -33.05
CA LYS A 190 7.88 -18.82 -33.87
C LYS A 190 8.55 -17.44 -33.81
N GLN A 191 7.82 -16.33 -33.73
CA GLN A 191 8.39 -14.99 -33.54
C GLN A 191 8.96 -14.78 -32.13
N ILE A 192 8.26 -15.23 -31.08
CA ILE A 192 8.74 -15.17 -29.69
C ILE A 192 9.96 -16.09 -29.53
N ALA A 193 9.89 -17.33 -30.01
CA ALA A 193 11.02 -18.26 -30.02
C ALA A 193 12.20 -17.70 -30.82
N LYS A 194 11.95 -17.01 -31.95
CA LYS A 194 12.98 -16.27 -32.68
C LYS A 194 13.56 -15.14 -31.82
N GLY A 195 12.75 -14.30 -31.19
CA GLY A 195 13.22 -13.21 -30.33
C GLY A 195 14.06 -13.70 -29.13
N ILE A 196 13.72 -14.86 -28.57
CA ILE A 196 14.45 -15.49 -27.46
C ILE A 196 15.73 -16.17 -27.97
N ALA A 197 15.65 -16.93 -29.06
CA ALA A 197 16.80 -17.61 -29.66
C ALA A 197 17.83 -16.61 -30.20
N PHE A 198 17.41 -15.42 -30.63
CA PHE A 198 18.28 -14.32 -31.07
C PHE A 198 18.53 -13.29 -29.96
N ASN A 199 18.19 -13.60 -28.70
CA ASN A 199 18.59 -12.76 -27.57
C ASN A 199 20.13 -12.77 -27.47
N PRO A 200 20.83 -11.62 -27.51
CA PRO A 200 22.28 -11.57 -27.46
C PRO A 200 22.89 -12.37 -26.30
N VAL A 201 22.23 -12.39 -25.14
CA VAL A 201 22.67 -13.15 -23.96
C VAL A 201 22.60 -14.65 -24.22
N VAL A 202 21.48 -15.16 -24.75
CA VAL A 202 21.30 -16.59 -25.02
C VAL A 202 22.22 -17.04 -26.16
N VAL A 203 22.29 -16.26 -27.24
CA VAL A 203 23.17 -16.53 -28.38
C VAL A 203 24.63 -16.63 -27.93
N MET A 204 25.12 -15.64 -27.19
CA MET A 204 26.51 -15.66 -26.72
C MET A 204 26.79 -16.73 -25.68
N THR A 205 25.78 -17.15 -24.90
CA THR A 205 25.91 -18.30 -24.01
C THR A 205 26.15 -19.58 -24.81
N VAL A 206 25.31 -19.84 -25.82
CA VAL A 206 25.44 -21.02 -26.69
C VAL A 206 26.76 -20.97 -27.47
N LEU A 207 27.13 -19.80 -28.02
CA LEU A 207 28.40 -19.61 -28.70
C LEU A 207 29.59 -19.78 -27.75
N GLY A 208 29.48 -19.35 -26.50
CA GLY A 208 30.51 -19.52 -25.48
C GLY A 208 30.73 -21.00 -25.14
N ILE A 209 29.66 -21.77 -24.93
CA ILE A 209 29.71 -23.23 -24.71
C ILE A 209 30.31 -23.94 -25.94
N PHE A 210 29.90 -23.55 -27.16
CA PHE A 210 30.47 -24.12 -28.38
C PHE A 210 31.95 -23.73 -28.56
N GLY A 211 32.29 -22.48 -28.27
CA GLY A 211 33.66 -21.97 -28.31
C GLY A 211 34.56 -22.72 -27.32
N ASN A 212 34.06 -23.00 -26.12
CA ASN A 212 34.76 -23.82 -25.14
C ASN A 212 35.14 -25.20 -25.70
N ALA A 213 34.16 -25.90 -26.31
CA ALA A 213 34.37 -27.21 -26.92
C ALA A 213 35.28 -27.16 -28.15
N ALA A 214 35.17 -26.12 -28.97
CA ALA A 214 35.96 -25.94 -30.18
C ALA A 214 37.43 -25.55 -29.89
N PHE A 215 37.65 -24.71 -28.88
CA PHE A 215 38.97 -24.16 -28.53
C PHE A 215 39.64 -24.87 -27.34
N LYS A 216 39.02 -25.91 -26.77
CA LYS A 216 39.53 -26.68 -25.62
C LYS A 216 39.99 -25.77 -24.46
N HIS A 217 39.13 -24.83 -24.09
CA HIS A 217 39.38 -23.83 -23.03
C HIS A 217 40.48 -22.79 -23.34
N GLN A 218 41.16 -22.84 -24.50
CA GLN A 218 42.25 -21.92 -24.86
C GLN A 218 41.85 -21.01 -26.02
N LEU A 219 41.41 -19.80 -25.71
CA LEU A 219 41.13 -18.77 -26.71
C LEU A 219 42.44 -18.16 -27.25
N SER A 220 42.40 -17.64 -28.48
CA SER A 220 43.52 -16.87 -29.01
C SER A 220 43.69 -15.56 -28.23
N ILE A 221 44.94 -15.22 -27.90
CA ILE A 221 45.32 -14.02 -27.11
C ILE A 221 44.68 -12.74 -27.66
N TYR A 222 44.53 -12.64 -29.00
CA TYR A 222 43.92 -11.46 -29.63
C TYR A 222 42.40 -11.38 -29.41
N ILE A 223 41.71 -12.52 -29.40
CA ILE A 223 40.25 -12.57 -29.19
C ILE A 223 39.96 -12.39 -27.70
N GLU A 224 40.73 -13.04 -26.84
CA GLU A 224 40.65 -12.90 -25.40
C GLU A 224 40.86 -11.45 -24.97
N GLY A 225 41.98 -10.82 -25.35
CA GLY A 225 42.26 -9.44 -24.96
C GLY A 225 41.21 -8.43 -25.45
N LEU A 226 40.66 -8.64 -26.66
CA LEU A 226 39.57 -7.79 -27.17
C LEU A 226 38.30 -7.93 -26.33
N LEU A 227 37.87 -9.17 -26.08
CA LEU A 227 36.65 -9.44 -25.34
C LEU A 227 36.77 -9.05 -23.87
N GLU A 228 37.96 -9.17 -23.30
CA GLU A 228 38.26 -8.76 -21.93
C GLU A 228 38.09 -7.25 -21.76
N VAL A 229 38.64 -6.43 -22.68
CA VAL A 229 38.48 -4.97 -22.63
C VAL A 229 37.00 -4.55 -22.68
N PHE A 230 36.20 -5.19 -23.55
CA PHE A 230 34.75 -4.98 -23.56
C PHE A 230 34.09 -5.43 -22.26
N GLY A 231 34.46 -6.60 -21.74
CA GLY A 231 33.92 -7.16 -20.52
C GLY A 231 34.22 -6.34 -19.27
N GLN A 232 35.44 -5.80 -19.12
CA GLN A 232 35.84 -4.96 -18.00
C GLN A 232 35.02 -3.66 -17.93
N SER A 233 34.59 -3.12 -19.08
CA SER A 233 33.75 -1.92 -19.12
C SER A 233 32.32 -2.15 -18.60
N PHE A 234 31.85 -3.41 -18.57
CA PHE A 234 30.45 -3.76 -18.31
C PHE A 234 29.97 -3.35 -16.92
N ALA A 235 30.69 -3.75 -15.85
CA ALA A 235 30.18 -3.61 -14.48
C ALA A 235 29.91 -2.13 -14.11
N ALA A 236 30.89 -1.26 -14.34
CA ALA A 236 30.77 0.17 -14.03
C ALA A 236 29.69 0.86 -14.88
N THR A 237 29.67 0.62 -16.20
CA THR A 237 28.66 1.26 -17.08
C THR A 237 27.25 0.74 -16.83
N ALA A 238 27.08 -0.54 -16.50
CA ALA A 238 25.77 -1.12 -16.17
C ALA A 238 25.22 -0.58 -14.83
N LEU A 239 26.05 -0.44 -13.80
CA LEU A 239 25.67 0.14 -12.52
C LEU A 239 25.37 1.65 -12.63
N PHE A 240 26.15 2.37 -13.41
CA PHE A 240 25.90 3.78 -13.69
C PHE A 240 24.57 3.97 -14.45
N LEU A 241 24.32 3.14 -15.46
CA LEU A 241 23.06 3.12 -16.19
C LEU A 241 21.86 2.78 -15.30
N LEU A 242 22.03 1.86 -14.35
CA LEU A 242 21.02 1.56 -13.35
C LEU A 242 20.66 2.82 -12.54
N GLY A 243 21.67 3.56 -12.06
CA GLY A 243 21.48 4.85 -11.39
C GLY A 243 20.72 5.87 -12.24
N LEU A 244 21.10 6.04 -13.51
CA LEU A 244 20.42 6.96 -14.45
C LEU A 244 18.93 6.63 -14.58
N ARG A 245 18.57 5.35 -14.63
CA ARG A 245 17.18 4.88 -14.77
C ARG A 245 16.33 5.06 -13.51
N MET A 246 16.95 5.24 -12.34
CA MET A 246 16.23 5.46 -11.07
C MET A 246 15.66 6.87 -10.95
N VAL A 247 16.14 7.82 -11.75
CA VAL A 247 15.75 9.23 -11.66
C VAL A 247 14.27 9.42 -12.00
N GLY A 248 13.54 10.09 -11.11
CA GLY A 248 12.12 10.45 -11.33
C GLY A 248 11.10 9.33 -11.07
N GLN A 249 11.54 8.12 -10.69
CA GLN A 249 10.65 6.96 -10.51
C GLN A 249 10.00 6.89 -9.12
N ILE A 250 10.68 7.35 -8.07
CA ILE A 250 10.24 7.19 -6.67
C ILE A 250 8.95 7.98 -6.34
N HIS A 251 8.71 9.11 -7.01
CA HIS A 251 7.55 9.97 -6.72
C HIS A 251 6.24 9.47 -7.38
N ARG A 252 6.31 8.47 -8.26
CA ARG A 252 5.15 7.99 -9.04
C ARG A 252 4.23 7.04 -8.26
N LEU A 253 4.71 6.41 -7.19
CA LEU A 253 3.89 5.53 -6.36
C LEU A 253 3.45 6.25 -5.07
N ARG A 254 2.19 6.67 -5.00
CA ARG A 254 1.56 7.10 -3.74
C ARG A 254 0.28 6.31 -3.48
N GLY A 255 0.03 5.95 -2.22
CA GLY A 255 -1.22 5.34 -1.77
C GLY A 255 -1.37 3.84 -2.16
N PRO A 256 -2.57 3.38 -2.55
CA PRO A 256 -2.86 1.96 -2.82
C PRO A 256 -1.95 1.25 -3.82
N ALA A 257 -1.37 2.00 -4.75
CA ALA A 257 -0.50 1.48 -5.80
C ALA A 257 0.84 0.93 -5.28
N LEU A 258 1.26 1.31 -4.06
CA LEU A 258 2.50 0.85 -3.42
C LEU A 258 2.40 -0.59 -2.88
N LEU A 259 1.19 -1.09 -2.65
CA LEU A 259 0.97 -2.38 -2.00
C LEU A 259 1.55 -3.53 -2.82
N LEU A 260 1.28 -3.54 -4.12
CA LEU A 260 1.71 -4.61 -5.03
C LEU A 260 3.24 -4.65 -5.20
N PRO A 261 3.94 -3.52 -5.44
CA PRO A 261 5.39 -3.42 -5.31
C PRO A 261 5.96 -4.05 -4.05
N CYS A 262 5.42 -3.69 -2.88
CA CYS A 262 5.90 -4.22 -1.61
C CYS A 262 5.78 -5.75 -1.57
N VAL A 263 4.65 -6.33 -1.99
CA VAL A 263 4.49 -7.79 -2.04
C VAL A 263 5.56 -8.43 -2.92
N LEU A 264 5.78 -7.92 -4.12
CA LEU A 264 6.73 -8.50 -5.07
C LEU A 264 8.18 -8.41 -4.57
N ILE A 265 8.56 -7.27 -3.98
CA ILE A 265 9.89 -7.09 -3.39
C ILE A 265 10.10 -8.05 -2.23
N MET A 266 9.09 -8.28 -1.40
CA MET A 266 9.17 -9.21 -0.29
C MET A 266 9.29 -10.67 -0.75
N VAL A 267 8.56 -11.06 -1.80
CA VAL A 267 8.75 -12.39 -2.42
C VAL A 267 10.18 -12.52 -2.97
N LYS A 268 10.71 -11.48 -3.62
CA LYS A 268 12.05 -11.48 -4.18
C LYS A 268 13.17 -11.53 -3.14
N LEU A 269 13.09 -10.72 -2.08
CA LEU A 269 14.18 -10.54 -1.11
C LEU A 269 14.12 -11.47 0.10
N ILE A 270 12.99 -12.15 0.33
CA ILE A 270 12.82 -13.05 1.49
C ILE A 270 12.45 -14.46 1.05
N VAL A 271 11.38 -14.60 0.24
CA VAL A 271 10.90 -15.94 -0.15
C VAL A 271 11.88 -16.63 -1.09
N LEU A 272 12.40 -15.93 -2.11
CA LEU A 272 13.32 -16.53 -3.08
C LEU A 272 14.64 -17.04 -2.44
N PRO A 273 15.38 -16.28 -1.60
CA PRO A 273 16.57 -16.77 -0.90
C PRO A 273 16.32 -18.07 -0.13
N VAL A 274 15.23 -18.10 0.65
CA VAL A 274 14.85 -19.28 1.45
C VAL A 274 14.54 -20.47 0.56
N VAL A 275 13.75 -20.28 -0.49
CA VAL A 275 13.39 -21.38 -1.41
C VAL A 275 14.61 -21.90 -2.16
N MET A 276 15.55 -21.03 -2.56
CA MET A 276 16.80 -21.43 -3.19
C MET A 276 17.65 -22.29 -2.27
N ARG A 277 17.84 -21.83 -1.04
CA ARG A 277 18.57 -22.53 0.00
C ARG A 277 17.98 -23.91 0.31
N GLU A 278 16.67 -23.99 0.53
CA GLU A 278 16.00 -25.27 0.79
C GLU A 278 16.01 -26.20 -0.41
N SER A 279 15.91 -25.69 -1.63
CA SER A 279 15.99 -26.54 -2.83
C SER A 279 17.37 -27.20 -2.95
N VAL A 280 18.45 -26.48 -2.64
CA VAL A 280 19.82 -27.02 -2.64
C VAL A 280 20.00 -28.05 -1.52
N SER A 281 19.46 -27.77 -0.33
CA SER A 281 19.50 -28.71 0.81
C SER A 281 18.63 -29.94 0.60
N ALA A 282 17.53 -29.86 -0.14
CA ALA A 282 16.63 -30.99 -0.36
C ALA A 282 17.10 -31.94 -1.48
N LEU A 283 17.97 -31.45 -2.36
CA LEU A 283 18.53 -32.21 -3.48
C LEU A 283 19.93 -32.76 -3.18
N ASP A 284 20.45 -32.55 -1.96
CA ASP A 284 21.80 -32.93 -1.53
C ASP A 284 22.85 -32.60 -2.61
N ALA A 285 22.88 -31.33 -3.02
CA ALA A 285 23.59 -30.95 -4.23
C ALA A 285 25.12 -31.13 -4.13
N GLY A 286 25.71 -31.04 -2.93
CA GLY A 286 27.14 -31.25 -2.71
C GLY A 286 27.51 -32.72 -2.60
N ALA A 287 28.79 -33.06 -2.78
CA ALA A 287 29.25 -34.44 -2.61
C ALA A 287 29.25 -34.86 -1.12
N ASN A 288 29.43 -33.90 -0.22
CA ASN A 288 29.40 -34.07 1.23
C ASN A 288 28.42 -33.09 1.89
N GLU A 289 27.97 -33.39 3.11
CA GLU A 289 27.06 -32.51 3.88
C GLU A 289 27.63 -31.09 4.07
N SER A 290 28.94 -30.97 4.31
CA SER A 290 29.61 -29.66 4.45
C SER A 290 29.60 -28.85 3.15
N GLU A 291 29.76 -29.50 2.00
CA GLU A 291 29.75 -28.85 0.70
C GLU A 291 28.32 -28.43 0.31
N THR A 292 27.34 -29.29 0.58
CA THR A 292 25.91 -28.95 0.45
C THR A 292 25.57 -27.73 1.30
N LEU A 293 26.14 -27.63 2.51
CA LEU A 293 25.95 -26.47 3.37
C LEU A 293 26.53 -25.19 2.76
N SER A 294 27.77 -25.21 2.25
CA SER A 294 28.40 -24.07 1.58
C SER A 294 27.62 -23.65 0.32
N LEU A 295 27.20 -24.60 -0.51
CA LEU A 295 26.40 -24.34 -1.71
C LEU A 295 25.00 -23.78 -1.37
N SER A 296 24.37 -24.28 -0.30
CA SER A 296 23.07 -23.77 0.15
C SER A 296 23.19 -22.33 0.69
N THR A 297 24.32 -22.02 1.32
CA THR A 297 24.64 -20.68 1.83
C THR A 297 24.90 -19.70 0.69
N TYR A 298 25.66 -20.13 -0.31
CA TYR A 298 25.83 -19.39 -1.57
C TYR A 298 24.48 -19.15 -2.27
N ALA A 299 23.61 -20.16 -2.35
CA ALA A 299 22.28 -20.05 -2.94
C ALA A 299 21.39 -19.04 -2.22
N PHE A 300 21.48 -18.97 -0.89
CA PHE A 300 20.77 -17.98 -0.10
C PHE A 300 21.22 -16.57 -0.47
N LEU A 301 22.54 -16.30 -0.43
CA LEU A 301 23.11 -15.00 -0.81
C LEU A 301 22.72 -14.62 -2.25
N TYR A 302 22.82 -15.57 -3.18
CA TYR A 302 22.40 -15.39 -4.57
C TYR A 302 20.92 -14.94 -4.70
N GLY A 303 20.03 -15.49 -3.87
CA GLY A 303 18.62 -15.10 -3.84
C GLY A 303 18.38 -13.65 -3.43
N THR A 304 19.25 -13.09 -2.57
CA THR A 304 19.11 -11.71 -2.04
C THR A 304 19.47 -10.63 -3.06
N ILE A 305 20.13 -10.99 -4.17
CA ILE A 305 20.47 -10.06 -5.25
C ILE A 305 19.18 -9.44 -5.82
N PRO A 306 19.11 -8.11 -5.99
CA PRO A 306 17.89 -7.43 -6.43
C PRO A 306 17.51 -7.75 -7.87
N THR A 307 16.27 -7.40 -8.24
CA THR A 307 15.73 -7.63 -9.58
C THR A 307 16.50 -6.88 -10.68
N ALA A 308 16.70 -7.53 -11.84
CA ALA A 308 17.44 -6.94 -12.95
C ALA A 308 16.71 -5.76 -13.64
N PRO A 309 17.45 -4.77 -14.17
CA PRO A 309 16.89 -3.69 -15.00
C PRO A 309 16.18 -4.13 -16.28
N ALA A 310 16.45 -5.35 -16.74
CA ALA A 310 15.79 -5.94 -17.90
C ALA A 310 14.26 -6.03 -17.74
N VAL A 311 13.75 -6.20 -16.52
CA VAL A 311 12.30 -6.31 -16.26
C VAL A 311 11.56 -5.03 -16.66
N PHE A 312 12.16 -3.85 -16.45
CA PHE A 312 11.62 -2.57 -16.91
C PHE A 312 11.56 -2.49 -18.44
N VAL A 313 12.56 -3.05 -19.14
CA VAL A 313 12.58 -3.08 -20.60
C VAL A 313 11.44 -3.93 -21.15
N PHE A 314 11.21 -5.11 -20.57
CA PHE A 314 10.08 -5.96 -20.96
C PHE A 314 8.73 -5.30 -20.65
N SER A 315 8.61 -4.67 -19.49
CA SER A 315 7.42 -3.91 -19.11
C SER A 315 7.11 -2.78 -20.12
N ASN A 316 8.12 -2.06 -20.60
CA ASN A 316 7.95 -1.03 -21.63
C ASN A 316 7.64 -1.64 -23.02
N LEU A 317 8.27 -2.74 -23.40
CA LEU A 317 8.02 -3.43 -24.68
C LEU A 317 6.57 -3.90 -24.81
N TYR A 318 6.02 -4.44 -23.73
CA TYR A 318 4.65 -4.96 -23.67
C TYR A 318 3.62 -3.95 -23.16
N GLN A 319 4.05 -2.74 -22.77
CA GLN A 319 3.21 -1.69 -22.19
C GLN A 319 2.41 -2.15 -20.95
N LEU A 320 3.08 -2.88 -20.04
CA LEU A 320 2.48 -3.49 -18.85
C LEU A 320 3.10 -2.92 -17.57
N GLU A 321 2.34 -2.15 -16.79
CA GLU A 321 2.70 -1.74 -15.42
C GLU A 321 4.09 -1.04 -15.30
N ILE A 322 4.41 -0.17 -16.27
CA ILE A 322 5.72 0.49 -16.44
C ILE A 322 6.17 1.21 -15.17
N ASP A 323 5.35 2.12 -14.66
CA ASP A 323 5.67 2.91 -13.47
C ASP A 323 5.86 2.04 -12.23
N LEU A 324 5.05 0.98 -12.12
CA LEU A 324 5.09 0.04 -11.00
C LEU A 324 6.37 -0.79 -11.03
N MET A 325 6.75 -1.36 -12.19
CA MET A 325 7.99 -2.15 -12.33
C MET A 325 9.24 -1.29 -12.13
N ALA A 326 9.27 -0.08 -12.68
CA ALA A 326 10.39 0.83 -12.54
C ALA A 326 10.66 1.17 -11.08
N SER A 327 9.65 1.68 -10.38
CA SER A 327 9.74 2.07 -8.97
C SER A 327 9.97 0.87 -8.03
N SER A 328 9.32 -0.27 -8.27
CA SER A 328 9.53 -1.50 -7.48
C SER A 328 10.97 -1.98 -7.56
N MET A 329 11.58 -1.93 -8.74
CA MET A 329 12.96 -2.34 -8.94
C MET A 329 13.93 -1.41 -8.21
N VAL A 330 13.68 -0.09 -8.23
CA VAL A 330 14.49 0.87 -7.47
C VAL A 330 14.44 0.55 -5.97
N ILE A 331 13.24 0.40 -5.42
CA ILE A 331 13.03 0.09 -4.00
C ILE A 331 13.64 -1.28 -3.66
N CYS A 332 13.52 -2.28 -4.54
CA CYS A 332 14.14 -3.60 -4.40
C CYS A 332 15.66 -3.48 -4.25
N THR A 333 16.32 -2.71 -5.11
CA THR A 333 17.77 -2.49 -5.05
C THR A 333 18.19 -1.82 -3.74
N PHE A 334 17.47 -0.80 -3.28
CA PHE A 334 17.77 -0.16 -1.99
C PHE A 334 17.55 -1.10 -0.80
N LEU A 335 16.48 -1.90 -0.79
CA LEU A 335 16.21 -2.84 0.28
C LEU A 335 17.11 -4.08 0.25
N SER A 336 17.66 -4.44 -0.91
CA SER A 336 18.61 -5.55 -1.04
C SER A 336 19.97 -5.23 -0.42
N ALA A 337 20.39 -3.95 -0.37
CA ALA A 337 21.73 -3.60 0.11
C ALA A 337 21.95 -3.96 1.58
N PRO A 338 21.06 -3.58 2.53
CA PRO A 338 21.17 -3.99 3.91
C PRO A 338 21.02 -5.51 4.08
N MET A 339 20.16 -6.15 3.29
CA MET A 339 19.97 -7.60 3.32
C MET A 339 21.26 -8.32 2.93
N MET A 340 21.84 -8.02 1.75
CA MET A 340 23.10 -8.62 1.29
C MET A 340 24.25 -8.37 2.28
N PHE A 341 24.30 -7.17 2.86
CA PHE A 341 25.30 -6.84 3.88
C PHE A 341 25.16 -7.72 5.12
N MET A 342 23.93 -7.83 5.65
CA MET A 342 23.63 -8.71 6.77
C MET A 342 23.94 -10.16 6.42
N SER A 343 23.51 -10.65 5.25
CA SER A 343 23.77 -12.03 4.83
C SER A 343 25.25 -12.34 4.78
N ALA A 344 26.07 -11.47 4.21
CA ALA A 344 27.50 -11.73 4.12
C ALA A 344 28.23 -11.69 5.47
N GLN A 345 27.85 -10.75 6.36
CA GLN A 345 28.32 -10.77 7.76
C GLN A 345 27.87 -12.05 8.48
N MET A 346 26.64 -12.47 8.22
CA MET A 346 26.05 -13.66 8.82
C MET A 346 26.73 -14.95 8.34
N ILE A 347 27.18 -14.99 7.09
CA ILE A 347 27.93 -16.12 6.53
C ILE A 347 29.32 -16.24 7.17
N ALA A 348 29.89 -15.14 7.65
CA ALA A 348 31.16 -15.13 8.38
C ALA A 348 31.05 -15.52 9.88
N ILE A 349 29.89 -16.00 10.33
CA ILE A 349 29.54 -16.02 11.76
C ILE A 349 30.34 -16.99 12.62
N ASN A 350 30.81 -16.38 13.72
CA ASN A 350 31.43 -16.89 14.93
C ASN A 350 30.36 -17.16 16.04
N LYS A 351 30.69 -17.87 17.12
CA LYS A 351 29.70 -18.22 18.18
C LYS A 351 29.15 -17.03 18.99
N ASP A 352 29.78 -15.85 18.90
CA ASP A 352 29.43 -14.66 19.70
C ASP A 352 28.11 -13.99 19.28
N PHE A 353 27.51 -14.36 18.15
CA PHE A 353 26.31 -13.69 17.62
C PHE A 353 25.01 -14.04 18.37
N ALA A 354 24.93 -15.19 19.04
CA ALA A 354 23.71 -15.59 19.77
C ALA A 354 23.35 -14.62 20.90
N ASP A 355 24.35 -14.12 21.63
CA ASP A 355 24.15 -13.15 22.71
C ASP A 355 23.86 -11.75 22.16
N GLN A 356 24.48 -11.38 21.03
CA GLN A 356 24.15 -10.14 20.32
C GLN A 356 22.70 -10.14 19.81
N LEU A 357 22.20 -11.27 19.28
CA LEU A 357 20.82 -11.41 18.83
C LEU A 357 19.81 -11.24 19.96
N LYS A 358 20.09 -11.81 21.15
CA LYS A 358 19.25 -11.63 22.34
C LYS A 358 19.20 -10.17 22.78
N LYS A 359 20.35 -9.50 22.81
CA LYS A 359 20.44 -8.07 23.15
C LYS A 359 19.68 -7.22 22.12
N PHE A 360 19.84 -7.50 20.83
CA PHE A 360 19.11 -6.83 19.77
C PHE A 360 17.59 -7.04 19.90
N GLY A 361 17.13 -8.27 20.17
CA GLY A 361 15.72 -8.55 20.41
C GLY A 361 15.15 -7.81 21.62
N PHE A 362 15.95 -7.64 22.68
CA PHE A 362 15.60 -6.83 23.85
C PHE A 362 15.47 -5.34 23.50
N ASP A 363 16.47 -4.77 22.83
CA ASP A 363 16.46 -3.36 22.41
C ASP A 363 15.28 -3.07 21.47
N LEU A 364 15.03 -3.95 20.50
CA LEU A 364 13.89 -3.84 19.59
C LEU A 364 12.55 -3.89 20.33
N SER A 365 12.45 -4.71 21.38
CA SER A 365 11.24 -4.82 22.20
C SER A 365 10.96 -3.56 23.02
N ILE A 366 11.99 -2.82 23.45
CA ILE A 366 11.82 -1.51 24.10
C ILE A 366 11.23 -0.50 23.12
N VAL A 367 11.77 -0.43 21.90
CA VAL A 367 11.26 0.47 20.86
C VAL A 367 9.81 0.08 20.49
N ALA A 368 9.53 -1.21 20.38
CA ALA A 368 8.19 -1.74 20.14
C ALA A 368 7.21 -1.37 21.26
N LEU A 369 7.64 -1.42 22.53
CA LEU A 369 6.83 -1.03 23.69
C LEU A 369 6.39 0.45 23.59
N VAL A 370 7.32 1.35 23.31
CA VAL A 370 7.04 2.79 23.14
C VAL A 370 6.08 3.01 21.98
N ALA A 371 6.31 2.34 20.85
CA ALA A 371 5.44 2.40 19.69
C ALA A 371 4.02 1.90 19.99
N SER A 372 3.86 0.76 20.67
CA SER A 372 2.55 0.22 21.07
C SER A 372 1.78 1.15 22.01
N ILE A 373 2.46 1.74 23.01
CA ILE A 373 1.86 2.71 23.94
C ILE A 373 1.38 3.95 23.17
N TRP A 374 2.20 4.45 22.23
CA TRP A 374 1.83 5.59 21.40
C TRP A 374 0.57 5.31 20.56
N ILE A 375 0.50 4.16 19.90
CA ILE A 375 -0.66 3.82 19.08
C ILE A 375 -1.91 3.66 19.96
N LEU A 376 -1.79 3.07 21.15
CA LEU A 376 -2.88 2.98 22.11
C LEU A 376 -3.39 4.36 22.53
N PHE A 377 -2.47 5.30 22.78
CA PHE A 377 -2.81 6.70 23.04
C PHE A 377 -3.55 7.35 21.86
N VAL A 378 -3.05 7.19 20.63
CA VAL A 378 -3.72 7.73 19.43
C VAL A 378 -5.14 7.13 19.28
N PHE A 379 -5.31 5.82 19.47
CA PHE A 379 -6.60 5.14 19.32
C PHE A 379 -7.62 5.54 20.38
N THR A 380 -7.16 5.81 21.61
CA THR A 380 -8.01 6.26 22.71
C THR A 380 -8.46 7.71 22.52
N VAL A 381 -7.55 8.61 22.16
CA VAL A 381 -7.85 10.04 21.90
C VAL A 381 -8.80 10.20 20.70
N THR A 382 -8.52 9.49 19.60
CA THR A 382 -9.36 9.55 18.39
C THR A 382 -10.69 8.77 18.51
N LYS A 383 -10.90 8.06 19.64
CA LYS A 383 -12.03 7.14 19.86
C LYS A 383 -12.21 6.08 18.76
N LYS A 384 -11.15 5.80 17.99
CA LYS A 384 -11.14 4.81 16.90
C LYS A 384 -11.39 3.40 17.40
N TYR A 385 -11.07 3.12 18.66
CA TYR A 385 -11.42 1.84 19.31
C TYR A 385 -12.90 1.50 19.27
N LYS A 386 -13.81 2.46 19.02
CA LYS A 386 -15.24 2.16 18.86
C LYS A 386 -15.61 1.72 17.44
N ARG A 387 -14.76 1.96 16.44
CA ARG A 387 -15.02 1.73 15.02
C ARG A 387 -14.41 0.40 14.54
N MET A 388 -15.08 -0.27 13.61
CA MET A 388 -14.49 -1.41 12.88
C MET A 388 -13.74 -0.87 11.63
N PRO A 389 -12.60 -1.46 11.22
CA PRO A 389 -11.90 -2.62 11.79
C PRO A 389 -10.96 -2.29 12.98
N HIS A 390 -10.89 -1.03 13.42
CA HIS A 390 -9.97 -0.57 14.47
C HIS A 390 -10.12 -1.28 15.83
N ARG A 391 -11.31 -1.79 16.16
CA ARG A 391 -11.52 -2.68 17.32
C ARG A 391 -10.64 -3.93 17.28
N LEU A 392 -10.53 -4.58 16.12
CA LEU A 392 -9.73 -5.80 15.96
C LEU A 392 -8.24 -5.48 16.03
N THR A 393 -7.82 -4.36 15.43
CA THR A 393 -6.41 -3.93 15.52
C THR A 393 -6.02 -3.49 16.92
N LEU A 394 -6.94 -2.96 17.73
CA LEU A 394 -6.67 -2.69 19.14
C LEU A 394 -6.32 -3.96 19.92
N CYS A 395 -7.04 -5.06 19.71
CA CYS A 395 -6.72 -6.32 20.38
C CYS A 395 -5.34 -6.88 19.95
N LEU A 396 -4.98 -6.69 18.69
CA LEU A 396 -3.65 -7.01 18.17
C LEU A 396 -2.56 -6.15 18.84
N ILE A 397 -2.80 -4.84 18.99
CA ILE A 397 -1.88 -3.91 19.69
C ILE A 397 -1.71 -4.32 21.15
N VAL A 398 -2.78 -4.69 21.85
CA VAL A 398 -2.71 -5.17 23.24
C VAL A 398 -1.87 -6.43 23.34
N SER A 399 -2.03 -7.37 22.40
CA SER A 399 -1.23 -8.61 22.38
C SER A 399 0.26 -8.33 22.12
N GLN A 400 0.57 -7.36 21.25
CA GLN A 400 1.94 -6.90 21.00
C GLN A 400 2.55 -6.17 22.20
N LEU A 401 1.76 -5.38 22.91
CA LEU A 401 2.19 -4.73 24.16
C LEU A 401 2.58 -5.77 25.21
N LEU A 402 1.75 -6.81 25.39
CA LEU A 402 2.07 -7.93 26.29
C LEU A 402 3.33 -8.68 25.86
N LEU A 403 3.54 -8.88 24.55
CA LEU A 403 4.76 -9.48 24.02
C LEU A 403 5.99 -8.63 24.38
N ALA A 404 5.96 -7.33 24.13
CA ALA A 404 7.07 -6.42 24.45
C ALA A 404 7.37 -6.41 25.96
N ILE A 405 6.35 -6.34 26.82
CA ILE A 405 6.50 -6.43 28.28
C ILE A 405 7.15 -7.75 28.69
N SER A 406 6.72 -8.87 28.10
CA SER A 406 7.26 -10.20 28.42
C SER A 406 8.75 -10.35 28.05
N VAL A 407 9.21 -9.68 26.99
CA VAL A 407 10.61 -9.69 26.58
C VAL A 407 11.44 -8.78 27.47
N VAL A 408 10.96 -7.57 27.76
CA VAL A 408 11.64 -6.60 28.63
C VAL A 408 11.76 -7.12 30.06
N TRP A 409 10.74 -7.79 30.60
CA TRP A 409 10.81 -8.42 31.92
C TRP A 409 11.93 -9.47 31.99
N GLY A 410 12.17 -10.22 30.92
CA GLY A 410 13.25 -11.21 30.88
C GLY A 410 14.66 -10.66 31.00
N GLY A 411 14.87 -9.40 30.65
CA GLY A 411 16.19 -8.80 30.55
C GLY A 411 17.08 -9.43 29.46
N PRO A 412 18.28 -8.86 29.25
CA PRO A 412 19.24 -9.34 28.24
C PRO A 412 20.23 -10.39 28.76
N LEU A 413 20.23 -10.70 30.06
CA LEU A 413 21.26 -11.52 30.72
C LEU A 413 20.98 -13.03 30.60
N THR A 414 22.04 -13.82 30.42
CA THR A 414 22.04 -15.28 30.20
C THR A 414 21.97 -16.12 31.48
N GLY A 415 21.84 -15.49 32.66
CA GLY A 415 21.74 -16.18 33.94
C GLY A 415 20.35 -16.77 34.17
N TYR A 416 20.07 -17.94 33.59
CA TYR A 416 18.83 -18.66 33.84
C TYR A 416 18.89 -19.38 35.19
N THR A 417 18.24 -18.81 36.21
CA THR A 417 17.90 -19.57 37.42
C THR A 417 16.47 -20.08 37.29
N PRO A 418 16.21 -21.40 37.30
CA PRO A 418 14.86 -21.94 37.21
C PRO A 418 14.03 -21.45 38.40
N SER A 419 13.13 -20.52 38.12
CA SER A 419 12.27 -19.87 39.10
C SER A 419 10.83 -19.81 38.60
N TRP A 420 9.89 -19.65 39.53
CA TRP A 420 8.49 -19.42 39.19
C TRP A 420 8.33 -18.19 38.28
N HIS A 421 9.12 -17.14 38.54
CA HIS A 421 9.15 -15.92 37.72
C HIS A 421 9.57 -16.18 36.28
N ALA A 422 10.64 -16.97 36.05
CA ALA A 422 11.08 -17.34 34.70
C ALA A 422 10.02 -18.16 33.94
N THR A 423 9.31 -19.06 34.65
CA THR A 423 8.23 -19.86 34.06
C THR A 423 7.03 -18.98 33.67
N MET A 424 6.62 -18.06 34.54
CA MET A 424 5.53 -17.11 34.23
C MET A 424 5.88 -16.19 33.07
N GLN A 425 7.11 -15.69 33.04
CA GLN A 425 7.61 -14.85 31.95
C GLN A 425 7.59 -15.60 30.61
N GLN A 426 8.08 -16.84 30.57
CA GLN A 426 8.07 -17.67 29.36
C GLN A 426 6.63 -17.99 28.91
N ALA A 427 5.73 -18.31 29.84
CA ALA A 427 4.32 -18.54 29.54
C ALA A 427 3.65 -17.29 28.93
N LEU A 428 3.92 -16.10 29.50
CA LEU A 428 3.40 -14.83 28.99
C LEU A 428 3.94 -14.52 27.58
N ARG A 429 5.23 -14.81 27.32
CA ARG A 429 5.85 -14.64 26.01
C ARG A 429 5.19 -15.54 24.96
N ILE A 430 5.01 -16.83 25.26
CA ILE A 430 4.37 -17.80 24.35
C ILE A 430 2.91 -17.41 24.09
N PHE A 431 2.15 -17.10 25.14
CA PHE A 431 0.76 -16.64 25.02
C PHE A 431 0.66 -15.43 24.07
N SER A 432 1.47 -14.40 24.33
CA SER A 432 1.41 -13.16 23.55
C SER A 432 1.80 -13.37 22.09
N MET A 433 2.84 -14.18 21.83
CA MET A 433 3.26 -14.54 20.48
C MET A 433 2.16 -15.27 19.71
N TYR A 434 1.56 -16.30 20.31
CA TYR A 434 0.48 -17.06 19.67
C TYR A 434 -0.79 -16.23 19.47
N SER A 435 -1.12 -15.35 20.41
CA SER A 435 -2.21 -14.39 20.27
C SER A 435 -1.99 -13.41 19.12
N CYS A 436 -0.78 -12.87 18.95
CA CYS A 436 -0.48 -12.01 17.79
C CYS A 436 -0.75 -12.73 16.46
N LEU A 437 -0.31 -14.00 16.33
CA LEU A 437 -0.54 -14.82 15.14
C LEU A 437 -2.04 -15.05 14.86
N LEU A 438 -2.83 -15.37 15.88
CA LEU A 438 -4.26 -15.59 15.69
C LEU A 438 -5.01 -14.28 15.42
N TRP A 439 -4.65 -13.18 16.08
CA TRP A 439 -5.26 -11.88 15.81
C TRP A 439 -4.99 -11.40 14.38
N THR A 440 -3.83 -11.71 13.79
CA THR A 440 -3.60 -11.46 12.36
C THR A 440 -4.56 -12.20 11.44
N SER A 441 -4.81 -13.47 11.73
CA SER A 441 -5.79 -14.28 11.02
C SER A 441 -7.21 -13.73 11.20
N MET A 442 -7.62 -13.45 12.44
CA MET A 442 -8.94 -12.91 12.74
C MET A 442 -9.16 -11.51 12.15
N LEU A 443 -8.12 -10.68 12.05
CA LEU A 443 -8.20 -9.39 11.37
C LEU A 443 -8.51 -9.56 9.88
N SER A 444 -7.88 -10.53 9.21
CA SER A 444 -8.15 -10.83 7.79
C SER A 444 -9.57 -11.33 7.55
N VAL A 445 -10.09 -12.21 8.43
CA VAL A 445 -11.48 -12.65 8.43
C VAL A 445 -12.42 -11.47 8.66
N GLY A 446 -12.09 -10.61 9.63
CA GLY A 446 -12.85 -9.40 9.94
C GLY A 446 -12.98 -8.44 8.75
N LEU A 447 -11.90 -8.22 8.00
CA LEU A 447 -11.94 -7.39 6.77
C LEU A 447 -12.79 -8.02 5.66
N LEU A 448 -12.67 -9.34 5.47
CA LEU A 448 -13.50 -10.05 4.49
C LEU A 448 -15.00 -9.97 4.84
N MET A 449 -15.34 -10.17 6.11
CA MET A 449 -16.73 -10.08 6.59
C MET A 449 -17.27 -8.66 6.54
N LEU A 450 -16.43 -7.66 6.83
CA LEU A 450 -16.80 -6.25 6.72
C LEU A 450 -17.19 -5.88 5.29
N GLN A 451 -16.45 -6.40 4.31
CA GLN A 451 -16.71 -6.15 2.88
C GLN A 451 -17.89 -6.95 2.34
N SER A 452 -18.13 -8.16 2.84
CA SER A 452 -19.14 -9.07 2.28
C SER A 452 -20.52 -8.98 2.96
N ARG A 453 -20.56 -8.71 4.27
CA ARG A 453 -21.79 -8.71 5.10
C ARG A 453 -22.05 -7.39 5.82
N GLY A 454 -21.12 -6.43 5.76
CA GLY A 454 -21.24 -5.12 6.39
C GLY A 454 -20.84 -5.07 7.88
N PRO A 455 -20.86 -3.88 8.50
CA PRO A 455 -20.30 -3.65 9.83
C PRO A 455 -21.10 -4.29 10.97
N CYS A 456 -22.45 -4.31 10.89
CA CYS A 456 -23.30 -4.87 11.95
C CYS A 456 -23.03 -6.36 12.18
N PHE A 457 -22.84 -7.12 11.09
CA PHE A 457 -22.53 -8.55 11.18
C PHE A 457 -21.17 -8.82 11.87
N VAL A 458 -20.16 -8.01 11.56
CA VAL A 458 -18.82 -8.14 12.16
C VAL A 458 -18.85 -7.83 13.66
N VAL A 459 -19.70 -6.89 14.09
CA VAL A 459 -19.86 -6.59 15.53
C VAL A 459 -20.47 -7.79 16.28
N THR A 460 -21.43 -8.49 15.69
CA THR A 460 -21.99 -9.72 16.28
C THR A 460 -20.98 -10.87 16.29
N LEU A 461 -20.08 -10.94 15.30
CA LEU A 461 -19.04 -11.96 15.20
C LEU A 461 -17.80 -11.67 16.08
N TRP A 462 -17.58 -10.41 16.45
CA TRP A 462 -16.44 -9.97 17.26
C TRP A 462 -16.15 -10.80 18.53
N PRO A 463 -17.12 -11.14 19.41
CA PRO A 463 -16.82 -11.91 20.62
C PRO A 463 -16.31 -13.32 20.29
N VAL A 464 -16.77 -13.92 19.20
CA VAL A 464 -16.29 -15.22 18.72
C VAL A 464 -14.84 -15.12 18.25
N LEU A 465 -14.52 -14.09 17.47
CA LEU A 465 -13.14 -13.84 17.02
C LEU A 465 -12.18 -13.61 18.19
N GLY A 466 -12.62 -12.87 19.21
CA GLY A 466 -11.84 -12.64 20.43
C GLY A 466 -11.63 -13.92 21.25
N PHE A 467 -12.68 -14.74 21.40
CA PHE A 467 -12.57 -16.03 22.09
C PHE A 467 -11.58 -16.97 21.39
N VAL A 468 -11.59 -17.02 20.06
CA VAL A 468 -10.61 -17.82 19.30
C VAL A 468 -9.19 -17.28 19.49
N ALA A 469 -8.98 -15.97 19.34
CA ALA A 469 -7.63 -15.39 19.32
C ALA A 469 -6.93 -15.32 20.69
N TRP A 470 -7.67 -15.21 21.79
CA TRP A 470 -7.10 -15.26 23.15
C TRP A 470 -7.33 -16.60 23.85
N GLY A 471 -8.47 -17.25 23.63
CA GLY A 471 -8.80 -18.52 24.27
C GLY A 471 -7.90 -19.66 23.80
N ALA A 472 -7.67 -19.80 22.48
CA ALA A 472 -6.84 -20.89 21.97
C ALA A 472 -5.38 -20.82 22.47
N PRO A 473 -4.69 -19.66 22.49
CA PRO A 473 -3.36 -19.54 23.08
C PRO A 473 -3.30 -19.86 24.57
N ILE A 474 -4.32 -19.47 25.35
CA ILE A 474 -4.41 -19.82 26.78
C ILE A 474 -4.42 -21.33 26.94
N VAL A 475 -5.29 -22.02 26.20
CA VAL A 475 -5.38 -23.49 26.25
C VAL A 475 -4.05 -24.13 25.86
N MET A 476 -3.39 -23.65 24.80
CA MET A 476 -2.09 -24.17 24.36
C MET A 476 -1.00 -23.97 25.41
N VAL A 477 -0.94 -22.82 26.07
CA VAL A 477 0.02 -22.55 27.14
C VAL A 477 -0.27 -23.40 28.38
N VAL A 478 -1.54 -23.58 28.75
CA VAL A 478 -1.93 -24.46 29.87
C VAL A 478 -1.53 -25.91 29.58
N VAL A 479 -1.72 -26.41 28.36
CA VAL A 479 -1.27 -27.74 27.96
C VAL A 479 0.25 -27.85 28.05
N LEU A 480 1.00 -26.88 27.53
CA LEU A 480 2.46 -26.87 27.61
C LEU A 480 2.97 -26.86 29.07
N LEU A 481 2.30 -26.11 29.95
CA LEU A 481 2.61 -26.07 31.37
C LEU A 481 2.21 -27.36 32.10
N ALA A 482 1.14 -28.04 31.68
CA ALA A 482 0.73 -29.33 32.24
C ALA A 482 1.66 -30.47 31.82
N THR A 483 2.25 -30.38 30.61
CA THR A 483 3.27 -31.32 30.12
C THR A 483 4.68 -31.02 30.66
N LYS A 484 4.84 -29.95 31.44
CA LYS A 484 6.10 -29.60 32.09
C LYS A 484 6.43 -30.66 33.14
N GLY A 485 7.42 -31.52 32.87
CA GLY A 485 7.99 -32.44 33.86
C GLY A 485 8.79 -31.69 34.96
N ASN A 486 9.69 -32.39 35.67
CA ASN A 486 10.60 -31.78 36.66
C ASN A 486 11.67 -30.82 36.05
N GLY A 487 11.54 -30.44 34.77
CA GLY A 487 12.48 -29.60 34.02
C GLY A 487 11.82 -28.41 33.34
N ASP A 488 12.53 -27.83 32.35
CA ASP A 488 12.03 -26.73 31.53
C ASP A 488 10.90 -27.15 30.57
N LEU A 489 10.22 -26.16 29.98
CA LEU A 489 9.23 -26.38 28.94
C LEU A 489 9.88 -27.13 27.76
N ASP A 490 9.22 -28.17 27.25
CA ASP A 490 9.74 -28.90 26.09
C ASP A 490 9.81 -27.96 24.88
N CYS A 491 11.03 -27.60 24.50
CA CYS A 491 11.31 -26.71 23.37
C CYS A 491 10.76 -27.32 22.07
N LYS A 492 10.83 -28.65 21.91
CA LYS A 492 10.34 -29.33 20.71
C LYS A 492 8.82 -29.25 20.60
N ALA A 493 8.10 -29.46 21.71
CA ALA A 493 6.64 -29.31 21.74
C ALA A 493 6.22 -27.86 21.46
N THR A 494 6.96 -26.88 22.00
CA THR A 494 6.69 -25.45 21.78
C THR A 494 6.90 -25.06 20.30
N ASP A 495 7.98 -25.53 19.69
CA ASP A 495 8.29 -25.27 18.28
C ASP A 495 7.28 -25.97 17.35
N ALA A 496 6.86 -27.20 17.67
CA ALA A 496 5.84 -27.94 16.92
C ALA A 496 4.47 -27.24 16.93
N ILE A 497 4.01 -26.80 18.12
CA ILE A 497 2.75 -26.05 18.24
C ILE A 497 2.86 -24.72 17.47
N ARG A 498 3.99 -24.03 17.58
CA ARG A 498 4.24 -22.77 16.84
C ARG A 498 4.18 -22.99 15.33
N LEU A 499 4.80 -24.06 14.81
CA LEU A 499 4.77 -24.38 13.39
C LEU A 499 3.34 -24.67 12.90
N CYS A 500 2.58 -25.51 13.61
CA CYS A 500 1.18 -25.80 13.27
C CYS A 500 0.31 -24.54 13.26
N LEU A 501 0.46 -23.66 14.27
CA LEU A 501 -0.22 -22.38 14.34
C LEU A 501 0.14 -21.46 13.18
N LEU A 502 1.42 -21.35 12.84
CA LEU A 502 1.88 -20.52 11.74
C LEU A 502 1.30 -20.97 10.39
N VAL A 503 1.30 -22.27 10.11
CA VAL A 503 0.71 -22.85 8.90
C VAL A 503 -0.81 -22.61 8.86
N PHE A 504 -1.50 -22.77 9.99
CA PHE A 504 -2.93 -22.45 10.07
C PHE A 504 -3.20 -20.95 9.84
N CYS A 505 -2.45 -20.07 10.49
CA CYS A 505 -2.66 -18.63 10.36
C CYS A 505 -2.36 -18.13 8.95
N ILE A 506 -1.27 -18.56 8.33
CA ILE A 506 -0.90 -18.11 6.98
C ILE A 506 -1.92 -18.60 5.92
N THR A 507 -2.46 -19.81 6.07
CA THR A 507 -3.46 -20.34 5.13
C THR A 507 -4.79 -19.60 5.24
N VAL A 508 -5.24 -19.31 6.47
CA VAL A 508 -6.45 -18.51 6.70
C VAL A 508 -6.27 -17.07 6.23
N THR A 509 -5.14 -16.42 6.53
CA THR A 509 -4.90 -15.03 6.12
C THR A 509 -4.83 -14.88 4.62
N THR A 510 -4.08 -15.74 3.93
CA THR A 510 -3.95 -15.71 2.47
C THR A 510 -5.27 -16.02 1.77
N GLY A 511 -6.03 -17.01 2.26
CA GLY A 511 -7.38 -17.32 1.78
C GLY A 511 -8.37 -16.16 1.97
N CYS A 512 -8.39 -15.54 3.15
CA CYS A 512 -9.27 -14.42 3.43
C CYS A 512 -8.88 -13.17 2.63
N LEU A 513 -7.58 -12.87 2.53
CA LEU A 513 -7.06 -11.73 1.79
C LEU A 513 -7.37 -11.84 0.28
N THR A 514 -7.17 -13.03 -0.31
CA THR A 514 -7.49 -13.26 -1.73
C THR A 514 -8.98 -13.12 -2.00
N LEU A 515 -9.86 -13.65 -1.14
CA LEU A 515 -11.30 -13.43 -1.24
C LEU A 515 -11.66 -11.96 -1.05
N TYR A 516 -11.07 -11.27 -0.08
CA TYR A 516 -11.32 -9.87 0.21
C TYR A 516 -10.97 -8.97 -0.99
N ILE A 517 -9.78 -9.15 -1.58
CA ILE A 517 -9.36 -8.40 -2.77
C ILE A 517 -10.31 -8.69 -3.95
N ARG A 518 -10.74 -9.94 -4.13
CA ARG A 518 -11.71 -10.34 -5.16
C ARG A 518 -13.07 -9.67 -4.98
N PHE A 519 -13.63 -9.69 -3.76
CA PHE A 519 -14.91 -9.04 -3.46
C PHE A 519 -14.82 -7.53 -3.65
N ARG A 520 -13.77 -6.89 -3.12
CA ARG A 520 -13.55 -5.45 -3.25
C ARG A 520 -13.51 -5.01 -4.70
N ARG A 521 -12.76 -5.71 -5.56
CA ARG A 521 -12.71 -5.36 -6.98
C ARG A 521 -14.03 -5.59 -7.70
N ARG A 522 -14.75 -6.68 -7.38
CA ARG A 522 -16.08 -6.94 -7.95
C ARG A 522 -17.06 -5.82 -7.60
N SER A 523 -17.07 -5.37 -6.35
CA SER A 523 -17.89 -4.22 -5.92
C SER A 523 -17.52 -2.93 -6.67
N ALA A 524 -16.22 -2.67 -6.89
CA ALA A 524 -15.78 -1.49 -7.65
C ALA A 524 -16.21 -1.52 -9.13
N GLN A 525 -16.15 -2.70 -9.77
CA GLN A 525 -16.62 -2.88 -11.16
C GLN A 525 -18.13 -2.67 -11.29
N PHE A 526 -18.93 -3.15 -10.34
CA PHE A 526 -20.37 -2.88 -10.33
C PHE A 526 -20.67 -1.39 -10.13
N ALA A 527 -19.91 -0.72 -9.26
CA ALA A 527 -20.08 0.72 -9.03
C ALA A 527 -19.74 1.54 -10.30
N SER A 528 -18.65 1.20 -11.01
CA SER A 528 -18.32 1.88 -12.28
C SER A 528 -19.37 1.63 -13.35
N LEU A 529 -19.82 0.38 -13.52
CA LEU A 529 -20.87 0.05 -14.49
C LEU A 529 -22.18 0.79 -14.18
N SER A 530 -22.52 0.94 -12.90
CA SER A 530 -23.71 1.69 -12.49
C SER A 530 -23.57 3.20 -12.75
N ALA A 531 -22.36 3.75 -12.63
CA ALA A 531 -22.08 5.15 -12.96
C ALA A 531 -22.11 5.38 -14.49
N ASP A 532 -21.60 4.44 -15.27
CA ASP A 532 -21.66 4.47 -16.75
C ASP A 532 -23.12 4.38 -17.24
N ILE A 533 -23.96 3.56 -16.59
CA ILE A 533 -25.39 3.48 -16.91
C ILE A 533 -26.11 4.78 -16.49
N ALA A 534 -25.81 5.34 -15.31
CA ALA A 534 -26.42 6.58 -14.84
C ALA A 534 -26.04 7.82 -15.67
N THR A 535 -24.84 7.83 -16.27
CA THR A 535 -24.40 8.88 -17.20
C THR A 535 -24.97 8.67 -18.61
N SER A 536 -25.30 7.43 -19.00
CA SER A 536 -25.93 7.14 -20.30
C SER A 536 -27.43 7.50 -20.38
N SER A 537 -28.08 7.84 -19.26
CA SER A 537 -29.50 8.25 -19.21
C SER A 537 -29.76 9.74 -19.45
N SER A 538 -28.74 10.55 -19.73
CA SER A 538 -28.91 11.89 -20.33
C SER A 538 -28.66 11.80 -21.83
N PRO A 539 -29.45 12.47 -22.71
CA PRO A 539 -29.26 12.40 -24.16
C PRO A 539 -27.83 12.82 -24.52
N ARG A 540 -27.13 11.95 -25.26
CA ARG A 540 -25.81 12.23 -25.84
C ARG A 540 -25.99 13.15 -27.04
N GLU A 541 -25.50 14.38 -26.95
CA GLU A 541 -25.03 15.11 -28.13
C GLU A 541 -23.60 14.65 -28.42
N GLU A 542 -23.39 14.08 -29.60
CA GLU A 542 -22.09 13.69 -30.11
C GLU A 542 -21.32 14.94 -30.60
N SER A 543 -20.13 15.19 -30.07
CA SER A 543 -19.00 15.75 -30.83
C SER A 543 -17.67 15.65 -30.06
N THR A 544 -16.80 14.76 -30.59
CA THR A 544 -15.35 14.95 -30.85
C THR A 544 -14.40 15.59 -29.81
N SER A 545 -13.48 14.75 -29.33
CA SER A 545 -12.00 14.87 -29.29
C SER A 545 -11.27 15.96 -28.49
N LEU A 546 -10.37 15.48 -27.61
CA LEU A 546 -8.97 15.91 -27.35
C LEU A 546 -8.68 17.40 -27.15
N ILE A 547 -8.27 17.79 -25.93
CA ILE A 547 -6.97 18.41 -25.54
C ILE A 547 -7.06 18.89 -24.08
N ASP A 548 -5.92 18.79 -23.41
CA ASP A 548 -5.64 19.05 -22.00
C ASP A 548 -5.32 20.53 -21.72
N ASN A 549 -5.70 21.00 -20.53
CA ASN A 549 -5.22 22.16 -19.75
C ASN A 549 -5.70 23.61 -20.01
N ALA A 550 -5.88 24.28 -18.86
CA ALA A 550 -5.79 25.72 -18.53
C ALA A 550 -7.11 26.52 -18.31
N GLU A 551 -7.24 26.95 -17.04
CA GLU A 551 -7.83 28.19 -16.49
C GLU A 551 -9.22 28.69 -16.91
N ALA A 552 -10.01 29.04 -15.88
CA ALA A 552 -11.30 29.70 -15.99
C ALA A 552 -11.17 31.16 -16.43
N PRO A 553 -12.10 31.63 -17.28
CA PRO A 553 -12.74 32.91 -16.98
C PRO A 553 -14.27 32.92 -17.19
N SER A 554 -14.94 33.53 -16.21
CA SER A 554 -16.10 34.44 -16.27
C SER A 554 -17.04 34.51 -17.49
N GLN A 555 -18.35 34.46 -17.17
CA GLN A 555 -19.53 35.11 -17.80
C GLN A 555 -19.86 34.66 -19.24
N THR A 556 -21.09 34.23 -19.56
CA THR A 556 -22.24 35.11 -19.90
C THR A 556 -23.55 34.31 -20.05
N GLN A 557 -24.64 34.91 -19.53
CA GLN A 557 -26.11 34.84 -19.76
C GLN A 557 -26.72 33.84 -20.79
N SER A 558 -27.72 33.05 -20.35
CA SER A 558 -29.19 33.10 -20.67
C SER A 558 -29.56 32.27 -21.92
N ILE A 559 -30.70 31.57 -22.08
CA ILE A 559 -32.12 31.86 -21.87
C ILE A 559 -32.88 30.51 -21.84
N SER A 560 -33.88 30.33 -20.98
CA SER A 560 -35.02 29.45 -21.29
C SER A 560 -36.32 30.15 -20.92
N VAL A 561 -37.09 30.47 -21.95
CA VAL A 561 -38.41 31.07 -21.96
C VAL A 561 -39.40 30.17 -21.22
N ASN A 562 -40.22 30.75 -20.34
CA ASN A 562 -41.53 30.20 -20.05
C ASN A 562 -42.55 31.35 -19.90
N GLU A 563 -43.51 31.34 -20.81
CA GLU A 563 -44.71 32.17 -20.84
C GLU A 563 -45.68 31.71 -19.76
N ASN A 564 -45.97 32.58 -18.78
CA ASN A 564 -47.32 32.90 -18.31
C ASN A 564 -47.20 33.93 -17.18
N GLY A 565 -47.74 35.12 -17.43
CA GLY A 565 -47.46 36.33 -16.68
C GLY A 565 -48.20 36.50 -15.35
N THR A 566 -47.57 37.25 -14.46
CA THR A 566 -48.14 38.43 -13.79
C THR A 566 -46.96 39.20 -13.17
N GLY A 567 -46.57 40.29 -13.84
CA GLY A 567 -45.35 41.02 -13.56
C GLY A 567 -45.49 42.02 -12.41
N CYS A 568 -44.44 42.12 -11.61
CA CYS A 568 -44.04 43.32 -10.88
C CYS A 568 -42.52 43.47 -11.06
N TYR A 569 -42.10 44.06 -12.17
CA TYR A 569 -40.74 44.53 -12.39
C TYR A 569 -40.76 46.05 -12.42
N GLY A 570 -40.08 46.68 -11.47
CA GLY A 570 -39.74 48.10 -11.49
C GLY A 570 -38.23 48.24 -11.62
N THR A 571 -37.78 48.68 -12.80
CA THR A 571 -36.38 48.95 -13.14
C THR A 571 -35.89 50.23 -12.44
N ILE A 572 -34.63 50.24 -12.00
CA ILE A 572 -33.98 51.38 -11.36
C ILE A 572 -33.83 52.53 -12.37
N THR A 573 -34.47 53.68 -12.09
CA THR A 573 -34.12 54.96 -12.72
C THR A 573 -33.89 56.02 -11.66
N THR A 574 -32.89 56.85 -11.93
CA THR A 574 -32.38 57.95 -11.11
C THR A 574 -33.17 59.23 -11.39
N THR A 575 -34.12 59.61 -10.52
CA THR A 575 -34.57 60.99 -10.23
C THR A 575 -35.52 60.99 -9.01
N PRO A 576 -35.66 62.10 -8.25
CA PRO A 576 -36.37 62.09 -6.98
C PRO A 576 -37.86 62.43 -7.10
N SER A 577 -38.63 61.99 -6.08
CA SER A 577 -39.94 62.48 -5.60
C SER A 577 -41.19 61.62 -5.95
N PRO A 578 -42.31 61.75 -5.22
CA PRO A 578 -42.55 61.04 -3.96
C PRO A 578 -43.85 60.22 -4.01
N ASN A 579 -43.87 59.01 -3.44
CA ASN A 579 -45.15 58.41 -3.05
C ASN A 579 -44.99 57.53 -1.80
N LYS A 580 -45.50 58.06 -0.69
CA LYS A 580 -45.76 57.32 0.55
C LYS A 580 -46.93 56.37 0.29
N GLN A 581 -46.67 55.07 0.22
CA GLN A 581 -47.66 54.05 0.55
C GLN A 581 -47.15 53.24 1.75
N PRO A 582 -47.81 53.31 2.92
CA PRO A 582 -47.50 52.46 4.06
C PRO A 582 -48.24 51.12 3.91
N GLY A 583 -47.55 49.98 4.07
CA GLY A 583 -48.29 48.73 4.38
C GLY A 583 -47.73 47.37 3.96
N CYS A 584 -46.61 47.24 3.21
CA CYS A 584 -46.26 45.92 2.63
C CYS A 584 -45.30 45.02 3.43
N CYS A 585 -44.83 45.38 4.64
CA CYS A 585 -43.83 44.52 5.34
C CYS A 585 -44.00 44.40 6.85
N SER A 586 -45.22 44.55 7.37
CA SER A 586 -45.46 44.41 8.81
C SER A 586 -46.27 43.13 9.04
N ASP A 587 -45.66 42.21 9.78
CA ASP A 587 -46.25 40.99 10.38
C ASP A 587 -46.18 39.69 9.56
N ASP A 588 -45.08 38.95 9.70
CA ASP A 588 -44.93 37.55 9.28
C ASP A 588 -45.13 36.60 10.50
N PRO A 589 -46.20 35.79 10.55
CA PRO A 589 -46.55 34.94 11.69
C PRO A 589 -45.56 33.79 11.94
N ASN A 590 -44.71 33.43 10.96
CA ASN A 590 -43.66 32.41 11.16
C ASN A 590 -42.44 32.92 11.94
N CYS A 591 -42.44 34.20 12.33
CA CYS A 591 -41.49 34.79 13.26
C CYS A 591 -42.11 35.07 14.65
N GLU A 592 -43.35 34.62 14.90
CA GLU A 592 -43.95 34.64 16.24
C GLU A 592 -43.45 33.46 17.09
N ASN A 593 -43.31 33.71 18.39
CA ASN A 593 -42.92 32.72 19.39
C ASN A 593 -44.09 31.76 19.67
N GLY A 594 -44.37 30.84 18.75
CA GLY A 594 -45.20 29.67 19.00
C GLY A 594 -44.33 28.46 19.33
N LEU A 595 -44.39 27.95 20.56
CA LEU A 595 -43.91 26.61 20.86
C LEU A 595 -44.77 25.61 20.08
N THR A 596 -44.23 24.99 19.04
CA THR A 596 -44.76 23.73 18.54
C THR A 596 -44.20 22.59 19.40
N PRO A 597 -45.03 21.75 20.02
CA PRO A 597 -44.57 20.62 20.79
C PRO A 597 -43.89 19.61 19.85
N SER A 598 -42.74 19.11 20.27
CA SER A 598 -42.05 17.99 19.64
C SER A 598 -43.00 16.81 19.53
N HIS A 599 -43.18 16.26 18.32
CA HIS A 599 -43.77 14.94 18.17
C HIS A 599 -42.82 13.92 18.81
N ASP A 600 -43.35 13.20 19.80
CA ASP A 600 -42.69 12.11 20.48
C ASP A 600 -42.49 10.89 19.56
N ILE A 601 -41.48 10.10 19.91
CA ILE A 601 -40.87 8.99 19.16
C ILE A 601 -41.76 7.72 19.07
N GLU A 602 -43.03 7.77 19.49
CA GLU A 602 -43.88 6.57 19.62
C GLU A 602 -44.91 6.34 18.50
N ASP A 603 -45.04 7.23 17.50
CA ASP A 603 -46.03 7.10 16.41
C ASP A 603 -45.49 6.48 15.09
N ILE A 604 -44.30 5.88 15.07
CA ILE A 604 -43.74 5.22 13.85
C ILE A 604 -44.06 3.71 13.79
N ALA A 605 -44.88 3.20 14.72
CA ALA A 605 -45.25 1.80 14.76
C ALA A 605 -46.56 1.48 14.00
N ASP A 606 -46.82 2.06 12.81
CA ASP A 606 -47.93 1.57 11.99
C ASP A 606 -47.84 1.85 10.48
N VAL A 607 -46.73 1.44 9.85
CA VAL A 607 -46.68 1.28 8.38
C VAL A 607 -46.22 -0.13 8.03
N LYS A 608 -47.14 -1.09 8.19
CA LYS A 608 -47.15 -2.30 7.37
C LYS A 608 -47.68 -1.90 6.00
N ASP A 609 -46.81 -1.86 5.00
CA ASP A 609 -47.14 -2.35 3.65
C ASP A 609 -45.91 -2.29 2.74
N CYS A 610 -45.44 -3.47 2.34
CA CYS A 610 -44.93 -3.82 1.01
C CYS A 610 -44.38 -5.25 1.03
N ALA A 611 -45.29 -6.22 1.12
CA ALA A 611 -45.00 -7.59 0.66
C ALA A 611 -45.58 -7.71 -0.75
N CYS A 612 -44.72 -7.90 -1.77
CA CYS A 612 -45.22 -8.30 -3.09
C CYS A 612 -45.45 -9.83 -3.09
N PRO A 613 -46.69 -10.33 -3.30
CA PRO A 613 -46.95 -11.76 -3.45
C PRO A 613 -46.35 -12.31 -4.76
N PRO A 614 -46.15 -13.64 -4.87
CA PRO A 614 -45.43 -14.27 -5.99
C PRO A 614 -46.11 -14.18 -7.38
N SER A 615 -47.29 -13.57 -7.51
CA SER A 615 -48.13 -13.63 -8.70
C SER A 615 -48.10 -12.38 -9.61
N GLN A 616 -47.32 -11.33 -9.31
CA GLN A 616 -47.26 -10.10 -10.13
C GLN A 616 -45.84 -9.63 -10.50
N LYS A 617 -44.97 -10.57 -10.89
CA LYS A 617 -43.56 -10.29 -11.24
C LYS A 617 -43.34 -9.47 -12.52
N HIS A 618 -44.39 -9.15 -13.28
CA HIS A 618 -44.28 -8.52 -14.62
C HIS A 618 -44.69 -7.04 -14.69
N ARG A 619 -44.97 -6.36 -13.57
CA ARG A 619 -45.41 -4.95 -13.60
C ARG A 619 -44.52 -3.93 -12.88
N CYS A 620 -43.36 -4.34 -12.37
CA CYS A 620 -42.39 -3.41 -11.78
C CYS A 620 -41.41 -2.93 -12.87
N THR A 621 -41.75 -1.84 -13.56
CA THR A 621 -40.82 -1.11 -14.44
C THR A 621 -40.42 0.20 -13.79
N ALA A 622 -39.47 0.15 -12.85
CA ALA A 622 -38.64 1.29 -12.43
C ALA A 622 -37.43 0.79 -11.62
N PRO A 623 -36.21 1.29 -11.84
CA PRO A 623 -35.04 0.92 -11.06
C PRO A 623 -35.04 1.71 -9.74
N GLY A 624 -35.93 1.36 -8.82
CA GLY A 624 -35.96 1.90 -7.46
C GLY A 624 -34.95 1.17 -6.59
N THR A 625 -33.87 1.86 -6.21
CA THR A 625 -32.88 1.41 -5.21
C THR A 625 -33.59 0.92 -3.95
N CYS A 626 -33.24 -0.28 -3.48
CA CYS A 626 -33.89 -0.93 -2.34
C CYS A 626 -33.78 -0.05 -1.08
N GLN A 627 -34.88 0.60 -0.67
CA GLN A 627 -34.95 1.51 0.48
C GLN A 627 -34.48 0.86 1.80
N TYR A 628 -34.62 -0.46 1.92
CA TYR A 628 -34.15 -1.24 3.07
C TYR A 628 -32.65 -1.08 3.37
N LEU A 629 -31.79 -0.97 2.33
CA LEU A 629 -30.35 -0.75 2.51
C LEU A 629 -30.05 0.65 3.04
N ASN A 630 -30.79 1.66 2.56
CA ASN A 630 -30.65 3.04 3.01
C ASN A 630 -31.16 3.25 4.44
N GLU A 631 -32.17 2.50 4.87
CA GLU A 631 -32.66 2.52 6.26
C GLU A 631 -31.69 1.83 7.21
N LEU A 632 -31.11 0.69 6.81
CA LEU A 632 -30.06 0.03 7.58
C LEU A 632 -28.81 0.92 7.72
N GLU A 633 -28.49 1.67 6.66
CA GLU A 633 -27.38 2.62 6.63
C GLU A 633 -27.66 3.86 7.49
N ARG A 634 -28.88 4.40 7.49
CA ARG A 634 -29.28 5.47 8.42
C ARG A 634 -29.27 5.01 9.89
N ALA A 635 -29.77 3.81 10.16
CA ALA A 635 -29.76 3.23 11.52
C ALA A 635 -28.32 2.99 12.03
N ALA A 636 -27.43 2.47 11.17
CA ALA A 636 -26.02 2.31 11.50
C ALA A 636 -25.28 3.67 11.63
N GLY A 637 -25.72 4.70 10.92
CA GLY A 637 -25.24 6.08 11.08
C GLY A 637 -25.65 6.69 12.42
N ALA A 638 -26.91 6.51 12.81
CA ALA A 638 -27.42 6.96 14.11
C ALA A 638 -26.72 6.26 15.31
N LEU A 639 -26.29 5.01 15.13
CA LEU A 639 -25.52 4.24 16.12
C LEU A 639 -24.01 4.55 16.10
N GLY A 640 -23.54 5.44 15.21
CA GLY A 640 -22.11 5.74 15.06
C GLY A 640 -21.26 4.57 14.54
N LEU A 641 -21.91 3.57 13.93
CA LEU A 641 -21.28 2.39 13.32
C LEU A 641 -20.80 2.69 11.90
N LEU A 642 -21.24 3.79 11.30
CA LEU A 642 -20.78 4.29 10.01
C LEU A 642 -19.98 5.59 10.16
N PRO A 643 -18.89 5.76 9.39
CA PRO A 643 -18.12 7.00 9.39
C PRO A 643 -18.90 8.13 8.68
N PRO A 644 -18.80 9.39 9.14
CA PRO A 644 -19.36 10.56 8.44
C PRO A 644 -18.60 10.93 7.14
N GLU A 645 -17.62 10.13 6.72
CA GLU A 645 -16.72 10.38 5.58
C GLU A 645 -17.19 9.70 4.29
N GLN A 646 -18.49 9.76 4.01
CA GLN A 646 -19.04 9.13 2.82
C GLN A 646 -18.82 9.95 1.53
N SER A 647 -18.22 11.14 1.63
CA SER A 647 -17.91 12.02 0.49
C SER A 647 -16.42 12.17 0.14
N LEU A 648 -15.46 11.83 1.02
CA LEU A 648 -14.03 11.83 0.70
C LEU A 648 -13.28 10.78 1.54
N GLY A 649 -12.59 9.82 0.91
CA GLY A 649 -11.45 9.14 1.56
C GLY A 649 -11.59 7.70 2.08
N ARG A 650 -12.68 6.96 1.76
CA ARG A 650 -12.84 5.53 2.16
C ARG A 650 -11.69 4.59 1.73
N GLY A 651 -10.83 5.00 0.80
CA GLY A 651 -9.73 4.20 0.27
C GLY A 651 -8.50 4.05 1.17
N GLY A 652 -8.21 5.03 2.03
CA GLY A 652 -6.93 5.10 2.76
C GLY A 652 -6.83 4.18 3.97
N GLN A 653 -7.86 4.19 4.83
CA GLN A 653 -7.83 3.42 6.10
C GLN A 653 -7.90 1.91 5.86
N LEU A 654 -8.76 1.45 4.95
CA LEU A 654 -8.88 0.02 4.62
C LEU A 654 -7.62 -0.49 3.90
N LEU A 655 -6.97 0.38 3.12
CA LEU A 655 -5.67 0.09 2.53
C LEU A 655 -4.61 -0.15 3.62
N LYS A 656 -4.50 0.71 4.64
CA LYS A 656 -3.54 0.55 5.74
C LYS A 656 -3.67 -0.83 6.41
N HIS A 657 -4.89 -1.28 6.65
CA HIS A 657 -5.14 -2.63 7.19
C HIS A 657 -4.76 -3.75 6.22
N THR A 658 -4.95 -3.53 4.91
CA THR A 658 -4.55 -4.49 3.86
C THR A 658 -3.02 -4.60 3.80
N VAL A 659 -2.29 -3.47 3.88
CA VAL A 659 -0.82 -3.42 3.94
C VAL A 659 -0.31 -4.17 5.17
N LEU A 660 -0.92 -3.92 6.33
CA LEU A 660 -0.56 -4.59 7.57
C LEU A 660 -0.63 -6.13 7.45
N ILE A 661 -1.75 -6.66 6.95
CA ILE A 661 -1.94 -8.11 6.80
C ILE A 661 -0.90 -8.71 5.86
N ILE A 662 -0.53 -7.99 4.80
CA ILE A 662 0.49 -8.45 3.84
C ILE A 662 1.87 -8.52 4.52
N VAL A 663 2.28 -7.47 5.23
CA VAL A 663 3.56 -7.45 5.95
C VAL A 663 3.59 -8.56 7.01
N TYR A 664 2.49 -8.78 7.73
CA TYR A 664 2.44 -9.84 8.74
C TYR A 664 2.33 -11.24 8.14
N SER A 665 1.74 -11.42 6.95
CA SER A 665 1.78 -12.70 6.22
C SER A 665 3.22 -13.09 5.86
N LEU A 666 4.06 -12.11 5.53
CA LEU A 666 5.48 -12.32 5.32
C LEU A 666 6.21 -12.68 6.62
N SER A 667 5.90 -12.01 7.74
CA SER A 667 6.46 -12.37 9.04
C SER A 667 6.15 -13.83 9.42
N MET A 668 4.94 -14.30 9.10
CA MET A 668 4.55 -15.70 9.30
C MET A 668 5.34 -16.65 8.39
N PHE A 669 5.64 -16.27 7.15
CA PHE A 669 6.48 -17.09 6.26
C PHE A 669 7.91 -17.24 6.80
N ILE A 670 8.51 -16.15 7.29
CA ILE A 670 9.83 -16.19 7.96
C ILE A 670 9.75 -17.11 9.19
N GLY A 671 8.69 -16.96 10.00
CA GLY A 671 8.46 -17.80 11.18
C GLY A 671 8.30 -19.29 10.87
N ILE A 672 7.65 -19.66 9.75
CA ILE A 672 7.55 -21.06 9.30
C ILE A 672 8.93 -21.58 8.94
N THR A 673 9.70 -20.77 8.21
CA THR A 673 11.06 -21.15 7.79
C THR A 673 11.95 -21.38 9.00
N TYR A 674 11.98 -20.43 9.95
CA TYR A 674 12.77 -20.54 11.17
C TYR A 674 12.35 -21.75 12.03
N THR A 675 11.06 -21.90 12.32
CA THR A 675 10.59 -23.00 13.18
C THR A 675 10.75 -24.36 12.52
N SER A 676 10.52 -24.47 11.22
CA SER A 676 10.80 -25.69 10.46
C SER A 676 12.30 -26.04 10.49
N TRP A 677 13.19 -25.05 10.36
CA TRP A 677 14.63 -25.26 10.45
C TRP A 677 15.04 -25.83 11.80
N ARG A 678 14.60 -25.16 12.87
CA ARG A 678 14.88 -25.51 14.26
C ARG A 678 14.34 -26.90 14.61
N MET A 679 13.18 -27.28 14.08
CA MET A 679 12.60 -28.62 14.28
C MET A 679 13.37 -29.73 13.57
N MET A 680 13.98 -29.45 12.41
CA MET A 680 14.76 -30.44 11.65
C MET A 680 16.15 -30.70 12.26
N LEU A 681 16.54 -30.02 13.35
CA LEU A 681 17.87 -30.12 13.97
C LEU A 681 19.03 -29.95 12.95
N LYS A 682 18.81 -29.17 11.89
CA LYS A 682 19.87 -28.86 10.92
C LYS A 682 20.92 -27.95 11.57
N ASP A 683 22.19 -28.10 11.20
CA ASP A 683 23.32 -27.36 11.78
C ASP A 683 23.08 -25.84 11.85
N GLU A 684 23.57 -25.23 12.92
CA GLU A 684 23.56 -23.77 13.15
C GLU A 684 24.53 -23.08 12.18
N SER A 685 24.14 -22.98 10.91
CA SER A 685 24.91 -22.24 9.91
C SER A 685 24.67 -20.73 10.01
N GLY A 686 25.54 -19.92 9.41
CA GLY A 686 25.37 -18.46 9.35
C GLY A 686 24.00 -18.03 8.83
N VAL A 687 23.46 -18.76 7.84
CA VAL A 687 22.11 -18.52 7.29
C VAL A 687 21.01 -18.81 8.30
N PHE A 688 21.19 -19.79 9.19
CA PHE A 688 20.23 -20.04 10.26
C PHE A 688 20.15 -18.86 11.21
N VAL A 689 21.30 -18.30 11.60
CA VAL A 689 21.36 -17.09 12.45
C VAL A 689 20.73 -15.89 11.75
N GLU A 690 20.87 -15.77 10.43
CA GLU A 690 20.20 -14.73 9.65
C GLU A 690 18.68 -14.88 9.64
N ILE A 691 18.18 -16.10 9.43
CA ILE A 691 16.75 -16.39 9.48
C ILE A 691 16.20 -16.15 10.91
N GLU A 692 16.98 -16.49 11.94
CA GLU A 692 16.63 -16.18 13.34
C GLU A 692 16.56 -14.68 13.59
N TYR A 693 17.54 -13.91 13.10
CA TYR A 693 17.54 -12.46 13.17
C TYR A 693 16.31 -11.87 12.49
N LEU A 694 15.98 -12.34 11.27
CA LEU A 694 14.80 -11.92 10.54
C LEU A 694 13.51 -12.29 11.30
N ASP A 695 13.44 -13.47 11.94
CA ASP A 695 12.30 -13.87 12.79
C ASP A 695 12.16 -12.94 14.02
N ILE A 696 13.27 -12.58 14.67
CA ILE A 696 13.28 -11.63 15.79
C ILE A 696 12.76 -10.26 15.33
N VAL A 697 13.29 -9.72 14.23
CA VAL A 697 12.81 -8.45 13.65
C VAL A 697 11.33 -8.54 13.28
N ALA A 698 10.93 -9.63 12.64
CA ALA A 698 9.58 -9.81 12.12
C ALA A 698 8.52 -10.02 13.21
N ASN A 699 8.87 -10.57 14.37
CA ASN A 699 7.94 -10.77 15.50
C ASN A 699 7.98 -9.62 16.51
N TYR A 700 9.16 -9.17 16.93
CA TYR A 700 9.29 -8.12 17.95
C TYR A 700 9.14 -6.72 17.35
N GLY A 701 9.49 -6.54 16.07
CA GLY A 701 9.30 -5.30 15.33
C GLY A 701 7.88 -5.05 14.81
N GLN A 702 6.92 -5.96 15.05
CA GLN A 702 5.54 -5.82 14.55
C GLN A 702 4.87 -4.50 14.95
N ALA A 703 5.10 -4.03 16.17
CA ALA A 703 4.53 -2.78 16.67
C ALA A 703 5.03 -1.56 15.88
N LEU A 704 6.25 -1.59 15.33
CA LEU A 704 6.80 -0.50 14.52
C LEU A 704 6.07 -0.38 13.19
N VAL A 705 5.72 -1.50 12.56
CA VAL A 705 4.90 -1.52 11.34
C VAL A 705 3.55 -0.85 11.60
N MET A 706 2.91 -1.17 12.74
CA MET A 706 1.66 -0.55 13.15
C MET A 706 1.81 0.95 13.42
N PHE A 707 2.93 1.35 14.02
CA PHE A 707 3.23 2.76 14.29
C PHE A 707 3.39 3.55 13.00
N ILE A 708 4.10 3.02 12.00
CA ILE A 708 4.24 3.66 10.70
C ILE A 708 2.88 3.81 10.00
N LEU A 709 2.01 2.80 10.08
CA LEU A 709 0.73 2.81 9.39
C LEU A 709 -0.36 3.65 10.06
N PHE A 710 -0.39 3.69 11.40
CA PHE A 710 -1.50 4.28 12.16
C PHE A 710 -1.07 5.34 13.20
N GLY A 711 0.21 5.44 13.53
CA GLY A 711 0.74 6.34 14.55
C GLY A 711 1.21 7.71 14.02
N LEU A 712 1.43 7.83 12.70
CA LEU A 712 2.04 9.00 12.07
C LEU A 712 1.06 9.92 11.32
N ASP A 713 -0.25 9.70 11.37
CA ASP A 713 -1.22 10.50 10.58
C ASP A 713 -1.29 11.96 11.06
N PRO A 714 -0.76 12.92 10.29
CA PRO A 714 -0.69 14.32 10.72
C PRO A 714 -2.08 14.95 10.80
N GLU A 715 -3.00 14.55 9.93
CA GLU A 715 -4.38 15.06 9.93
C GLU A 715 -5.14 14.67 11.21
N GLU A 716 -4.77 13.57 11.85
CA GLU A 716 -5.48 13.05 13.02
C GLU A 716 -4.90 13.53 14.34
N ILE A 717 -3.62 13.91 14.35
CA ILE A 717 -2.90 14.34 15.55
C ILE A 717 -2.75 15.86 15.56
N LEU A 718 -2.29 16.43 14.44
CA LEU A 718 -1.99 17.86 14.34
C LEU A 718 -3.28 18.68 14.38
N ILE A 719 -4.34 18.26 13.68
CA ILE A 719 -5.56 19.06 13.59
C ILE A 719 -6.28 19.13 14.95
N PRO A 720 -6.51 18.03 15.70
CA PRO A 720 -7.13 18.13 17.02
C PRO A 720 -6.22 18.79 18.06
N ALA A 721 -4.90 18.57 18.01
CA ALA A 721 -3.96 19.23 18.90
C ALA A 721 -3.92 20.74 18.65
N VAL A 722 -3.88 21.18 17.39
CA VAL A 722 -3.95 22.60 17.00
C VAL A 722 -5.32 23.18 17.34
N ARG A 723 -6.43 22.45 17.19
CA ARG A 723 -7.76 22.91 17.64
C ARG A 723 -7.86 23.03 19.15
N LEU A 724 -7.31 22.08 19.92
CA LEU A 724 -7.24 22.16 21.38
C LEU A 724 -6.34 23.31 21.84
N LEU A 725 -5.20 23.51 21.16
CA LEU A 725 -4.28 24.61 21.44
C LEU A 725 -4.93 25.95 21.09
N LYS A 726 -5.53 26.09 19.90
CA LYS A 726 -6.28 27.29 19.48
C LYS A 726 -7.49 27.56 20.39
N SER A 727 -8.23 26.53 20.77
CA SER A 727 -9.37 26.66 21.69
C SER A 727 -8.94 27.13 23.07
N LYS A 728 -7.76 26.70 23.56
CA LYS A 728 -7.23 27.06 24.87
C LYS A 728 -6.53 28.42 24.88
N TRP A 729 -6.01 28.86 23.73
CA TRP A 729 -5.24 30.11 23.62
C TRP A 729 -6.06 31.29 23.07
N TYR A 730 -7.05 31.03 22.19
CA TYR A 730 -7.84 32.07 21.52
C TYR A 730 -9.35 32.00 21.72
N GLY A 731 -9.88 31.02 22.47
CA GLY A 731 -11.32 30.96 22.77
C GLY A 731 -12.19 30.77 21.54
N GLY A 732 -12.27 29.54 21.03
CA GLY A 732 -13.15 29.15 19.92
C GLY A 732 -12.74 29.68 18.55
N ASP A 733 -13.26 29.05 17.48
CA ASP A 733 -13.06 29.51 16.10
C ASP A 733 -13.83 30.81 15.89
N THR A 734 -13.20 31.97 16.12
CA THR A 734 -13.74 33.26 15.69
C THR A 734 -13.55 33.41 14.20
N VAL A 735 -14.61 33.76 13.46
CA VAL A 735 -14.52 34.08 12.03
C VAL A 735 -13.54 35.25 11.85
N ILE A 736 -12.41 34.99 11.20
CA ILE A 736 -11.46 36.03 10.81
C ILE A 736 -12.06 36.71 9.57
N LEU A 737 -12.65 37.86 9.80
CA LEU A 737 -13.21 38.68 8.73
C LEU A 737 -12.10 39.58 8.15
N PRO A 738 -12.12 39.87 6.84
CA PRO A 738 -11.14 40.76 6.21
C PRO A 738 -11.15 42.15 6.87
N SER A 739 -10.03 42.87 6.76
CA SER A 739 -9.92 44.24 7.25
C SER A 739 -10.88 45.14 6.46
N ILE A 740 -11.36 46.25 7.08
CA ILE A 740 -12.32 47.16 6.41
C ILE A 740 -11.70 47.81 5.16
N GLU A 741 -10.37 47.93 5.15
CA GLU A 741 -9.57 48.46 4.05
C GLU A 741 -9.57 47.51 2.84
N ASP A 742 -9.57 46.19 3.08
CA ASP A 742 -9.55 45.13 2.06
C ASP A 742 -10.93 44.72 1.50
N LEU A 743 -12.03 45.33 1.98
CA LEU A 743 -13.38 45.03 1.49
C LEU A 743 -13.55 45.47 0.03
N SER A 744 -14.14 44.58 -0.80
CA SER A 744 -14.45 44.87 -2.20
C SER A 744 -15.38 46.08 -2.33
N PHE A 745 -15.25 46.83 -3.43
CA PHE A 745 -16.11 47.97 -3.74
C PHE A 745 -17.61 47.58 -3.72
N GLU A 746 -17.93 46.40 -4.24
CA GLU A 746 -19.27 45.81 -4.21
C GLU A 746 -19.79 45.66 -2.77
N THR A 747 -19.00 45.10 -1.86
CA THR A 747 -19.42 44.91 -0.46
C THR A 747 -19.67 46.24 0.24
N LYS A 748 -18.80 47.24 0.01
CA LYS A 748 -18.97 48.60 0.57
C LYS A 748 -20.24 49.27 0.03
N HIS A 749 -20.50 49.15 -1.28
CA HIS A 749 -21.68 49.72 -1.92
C HIS A 749 -22.98 49.06 -1.43
N VAL A 750 -23.01 47.73 -1.33
CA VAL A 750 -24.17 46.97 -0.81
C VAL A 750 -24.47 47.38 0.63
N CYS A 751 -23.45 47.52 1.48
CA CYS A 751 -23.64 47.95 2.86
C CYS A 751 -24.17 49.39 2.95
N ASP A 752 -23.64 50.32 2.16
CA ASP A 752 -24.06 51.73 2.15
C ASP A 752 -25.51 51.90 1.69
N GLN A 753 -25.91 51.18 0.62
CA GLN A 753 -27.30 51.14 0.17
C GLN A 753 -28.23 50.56 1.23
N PHE A 754 -27.82 49.47 1.89
CA PHE A 754 -28.62 48.85 2.93
C PHE A 754 -28.79 49.76 4.15
N ILE A 755 -27.73 50.42 4.61
CA ILE A 755 -27.77 51.41 5.70
C ILE A 755 -28.74 52.54 5.37
N THR A 756 -28.62 53.09 4.17
CA THR A 756 -29.36 54.31 3.78
C THR A 756 -30.85 54.07 3.56
N HIS A 757 -31.22 52.90 3.02
CA HIS A 757 -32.60 52.67 2.53
C HIS A 757 -33.37 51.55 3.25
N HIS A 758 -32.68 50.62 3.93
CA HIS A 758 -33.29 49.35 4.35
C HIS A 758 -33.07 48.97 5.82
N LEU A 759 -32.02 49.50 6.47
CA LEU A 759 -31.59 49.07 7.80
C LEU A 759 -32.65 49.24 8.88
N GLU A 760 -33.24 50.43 9.03
CA GLU A 760 -34.23 50.69 10.08
C GLU A 760 -35.48 49.82 9.91
N ARG A 761 -36.01 49.74 8.69
CA ARG A 761 -37.18 48.90 8.38
C ARG A 761 -36.91 47.41 8.57
N CYS A 762 -35.69 46.96 8.25
CA CYS A 762 -35.27 45.57 8.47
C CYS A 762 -35.19 45.27 9.97
N LYS A 763 -34.52 46.15 10.73
CA LYS A 763 -34.31 46.00 12.17
C LYS A 763 -35.64 45.96 12.92
N GLU A 764 -36.59 46.84 12.60
CA GLU A 764 -37.93 46.83 13.17
C GLU A 764 -38.71 45.53 12.85
N ALA A 765 -38.52 44.97 11.65
CA ALA A 765 -39.23 43.78 11.21
C ALA A 765 -38.69 42.48 11.85
N ILE A 766 -37.36 42.32 11.95
CA ILE A 766 -36.74 41.03 12.28
C ILE A 766 -35.99 41.00 13.61
N ALA A 767 -35.53 42.13 14.16
CA ALA A 767 -34.75 42.14 15.39
C ALA A 767 -35.67 42.13 16.61
N LYS A 768 -35.67 41.02 17.36
CA LYS A 768 -36.51 40.83 18.55
C LYS A 768 -35.73 40.18 19.68
N ASP A 769 -36.16 40.42 20.92
CA ASP A 769 -35.57 39.78 22.09
C ASP A 769 -35.90 38.28 22.08
N THR A 770 -34.88 37.44 21.96
CA THR A 770 -35.02 35.99 21.82
C THR A 770 -34.41 35.27 23.02
N ARG A 771 -35.18 34.39 23.66
CA ARG A 771 -34.67 33.52 24.73
C ARG A 771 -34.13 32.22 24.14
N TRP A 772 -32.86 31.93 24.37
CA TRP A 772 -32.19 30.72 23.89
C TRP A 772 -31.31 30.12 24.98
N ARG A 773 -31.48 28.81 25.27
CA ARG A 773 -30.74 28.06 26.30
C ARG A 773 -30.65 28.82 27.64
N MET A 774 -31.80 29.20 28.19
CA MET A 774 -31.97 29.95 29.46
C MET A 774 -31.38 31.37 29.51
N ARG A 775 -30.81 31.89 28.41
CA ARG A 775 -30.30 33.27 28.32
C ARG A 775 -31.15 34.09 27.37
N THR A 776 -31.43 35.35 27.71
CA THR A 776 -32.16 36.28 26.84
C THR A 776 -31.18 37.11 26.03
N TYR A 777 -31.28 37.04 24.71
CA TYR A 777 -30.49 37.82 23.76
C TYR A 777 -31.36 38.96 23.23
N ARG A 778 -30.91 40.20 23.41
CA ARG A 778 -31.68 41.38 23.02
C ARG A 778 -31.42 41.79 21.57
N GLY A 779 -32.47 42.18 20.84
CA GLY A 779 -32.35 42.69 19.47
C GLY A 779 -31.68 41.75 18.47
N VAL A 780 -31.94 40.45 18.57
CA VAL A 780 -31.35 39.42 17.69
C VAL A 780 -32.36 38.91 16.66
N PHE A 781 -31.86 38.30 15.59
CA PHE A 781 -32.66 37.69 14.53
C PHE A 781 -32.05 36.36 14.07
N ARG A 782 -32.84 35.49 13.43
CA ARG A 782 -32.33 34.24 12.84
C ARG A 782 -31.86 34.49 11.41
N GLY A 783 -30.80 33.80 10.98
CA GLY A 783 -30.28 33.90 9.60
C GLY A 783 -31.37 33.64 8.55
N SER A 784 -32.22 32.63 8.78
CA SER A 784 -33.37 32.33 7.92
C SER A 784 -34.41 33.45 7.82
N CYS A 785 -34.58 34.26 8.87
CA CYS A 785 -35.51 35.39 8.86
C CYS A 785 -34.98 36.53 7.99
N LEU A 786 -33.68 36.82 8.05
CA LEU A 786 -33.06 37.83 7.18
C LEU A 786 -33.10 37.40 5.71
N VAL A 787 -32.81 36.14 5.40
CA VAL A 787 -32.91 35.60 4.03
C VAL A 787 -34.32 35.79 3.46
N ARG A 788 -35.36 35.42 4.22
CA ARG A 788 -36.75 35.59 3.80
C ARG A 788 -37.13 37.06 3.64
N TRP A 789 -36.68 37.92 4.53
CA TRP A 789 -36.95 39.36 4.46
C TRP A 789 -36.30 40.00 3.21
N LEU A 790 -35.06 39.62 2.88
CA LEU A 790 -34.36 40.11 1.69
C LEU A 790 -35.08 39.72 0.39
N ILE A 791 -35.61 38.51 0.32
CA ILE A 791 -36.40 38.04 -0.83
C ILE A 791 -37.73 38.80 -0.91
N ASN A 792 -38.45 38.93 0.22
CA ASN A 792 -39.74 39.61 0.26
C ASN A 792 -39.65 41.11 -0.08
N CYS A 793 -38.55 41.77 0.26
CA CYS A 793 -38.29 43.16 -0.11
C CYS A 793 -37.77 43.33 -1.55
N GLY A 794 -37.55 42.24 -2.28
CA GLY A 794 -37.03 42.26 -3.66
C GLY A 794 -35.54 42.62 -3.77
N LEU A 795 -34.78 42.53 -2.66
CA LEU A 795 -33.33 42.77 -2.64
C LEU A 795 -32.52 41.55 -3.12
N ALA A 796 -33.14 40.37 -3.14
CA ALA A 796 -32.57 39.13 -3.67
C ALA A 796 -33.66 38.33 -4.38
N LYS A 797 -33.30 37.63 -5.47
CA LYS A 797 -34.23 36.85 -6.29
C LYS A 797 -34.46 35.44 -5.75
N ASP A 798 -33.45 34.87 -5.10
CA ASP A 798 -33.47 33.51 -4.55
C ASP A 798 -32.73 33.42 -3.21
N GLU A 799 -32.82 32.27 -2.55
CA GLU A 799 -32.16 32.04 -1.25
C GLU A 799 -30.64 32.13 -1.35
N HIS A 800 -30.06 31.78 -2.50
CA HIS A 800 -28.62 31.81 -2.70
C HIS A 800 -28.09 33.26 -2.76
N GLU A 801 -28.73 34.12 -3.55
CA GLU A 801 -28.44 35.55 -3.65
C GLU A 801 -28.69 36.25 -2.30
N ALA A 802 -29.75 35.87 -1.58
CA ALA A 802 -30.04 36.41 -0.24
C ALA A 802 -28.98 36.00 0.80
N VAL A 803 -28.44 34.77 0.73
CA VAL A 803 -27.31 34.35 1.57
C VAL A 803 -26.06 35.14 1.21
N GLN A 804 -25.77 35.33 -0.07
CA GLN A 804 -24.62 36.13 -0.51
C GLN A 804 -24.74 37.59 -0.06
N TYR A 805 -25.93 38.18 -0.16
CA TYR A 805 -26.22 39.52 0.35
C TYR A 805 -25.97 39.61 1.85
N GLY A 806 -26.46 38.65 2.64
CA GLY A 806 -26.21 38.60 4.08
C GLY A 806 -24.72 38.39 4.43
N ARG A 807 -23.95 37.71 3.57
CA ARG A 807 -22.49 37.62 3.72
C ARG A 807 -21.81 38.97 3.52
N HIS A 808 -22.21 39.75 2.52
CA HIS A 808 -21.73 41.12 2.35
C HIS A 808 -22.01 42.00 3.59
N LEU A 809 -23.20 41.89 4.18
CA LEU A 809 -23.56 42.63 5.41
C LEU A 809 -22.71 42.21 6.61
N LEU A 810 -22.36 40.92 6.72
CA LEU A 810 -21.53 40.40 7.81
C LEU A 810 -20.07 40.81 7.63
N ASP A 811 -19.54 40.73 6.40
CA ASP A 811 -18.20 41.19 6.04
C ASP A 811 -18.06 42.70 6.24
N GLY A 812 -19.09 43.48 5.89
CA GLY A 812 -19.19 44.93 6.15
C GLY A 812 -19.41 45.31 7.61
N ARG A 813 -19.44 44.34 8.55
CA ARG A 813 -19.64 44.53 10.00
C ARG A 813 -21.00 45.10 10.40
N LEU A 814 -21.97 45.12 9.51
CA LEU A 814 -23.32 45.61 9.80
C LEU A 814 -24.14 44.61 10.62
N ILE A 815 -23.87 43.33 10.41
CA ILE A 815 -24.40 42.22 11.22
C ILE A 815 -23.25 41.37 11.77
N SER A 816 -23.50 40.72 12.89
CA SER A 816 -22.55 39.77 13.48
C SER A 816 -23.26 38.58 14.09
N HIS A 817 -22.66 37.39 13.99
CA HIS A 817 -23.14 36.24 14.72
C HIS A 817 -22.92 36.49 16.22
N VAL A 818 -23.90 36.14 17.07
CA VAL A 818 -23.87 36.47 18.52
C VAL A 818 -22.60 35.98 19.23
N ASN A 819 -22.02 34.86 18.76
CA ASN A 819 -20.77 34.29 19.30
C ASN A 819 -19.55 34.50 18.38
N ASN A 820 -19.67 35.26 17.29
CA ASN A 820 -18.64 35.43 16.24
C ASN A 820 -18.06 34.11 15.65
N ALA A 821 -18.75 32.99 15.83
CA ALA A 821 -18.26 31.65 15.48
C ALA A 821 -18.63 31.16 14.07
N HIS A 822 -19.59 31.80 13.40
CA HIS A 822 -20.09 31.36 12.10
C HIS A 822 -20.23 32.55 11.14
N HIS A 823 -19.93 32.30 9.87
CA HIS A 823 -20.27 33.22 8.76
C HIS A 823 -21.77 33.10 8.42
N PHE A 824 -22.30 34.03 7.62
CA PHE A 824 -23.74 34.10 7.36
C PHE A 824 -24.23 32.91 6.54
N SER A 825 -25.36 32.32 6.97
CA SER A 825 -26.02 31.17 6.35
C SER A 825 -27.53 31.21 6.58
N ASN A 826 -28.30 30.61 5.66
CA ASN A 826 -29.74 30.37 5.83
C ASN A 826 -29.97 29.28 6.89
N SER A 827 -29.93 29.66 8.16
CA SER A 827 -30.00 28.73 9.29
C SER A 827 -30.71 29.36 10.49
N PRO A 828 -31.15 28.56 11.48
CA PRO A 828 -31.74 29.08 12.72
C PRO A 828 -30.70 29.70 13.68
N LEU A 829 -29.46 29.93 13.23
CA LEU A 829 -28.42 30.61 14.02
C LEU A 829 -28.81 32.07 14.28
N LEU A 830 -28.39 32.58 15.45
CA LEU A 830 -28.72 33.93 15.91
C LEU A 830 -27.65 34.94 15.51
N TYR A 831 -28.10 36.04 14.93
CA TYR A 831 -27.28 37.19 14.53
C TYR A 831 -27.84 38.47 15.17
N ALA A 832 -27.00 39.49 15.28
CA ALA A 832 -27.36 40.80 15.79
C ALA A 832 -26.88 41.88 14.81
N PHE A 833 -27.68 42.93 14.67
CA PHE A 833 -27.23 44.17 14.04
C PHE A 833 -26.22 44.87 14.95
N LYS A 834 -25.17 45.45 14.38
CA LYS A 834 -24.17 46.23 15.12
C LYS A 834 -24.51 47.70 15.18
#